data_AF-A0A2E3NGE8-F1
#
_entry.id   AF-A0A2E3NGE8-F1
#
_cell.length_a   1.000
_cell.length_b   1.000
_cell.length_c   1.000
_cell.angle_alpha   90.00
_cell.angle_beta   90.00
_cell.angle_gamma   90.00
#
_symmetry.space_group_name_H-M   'P 1'
#
loop_
_entity.id
_entity.type
_entity.pdbx_description
1 polymer ?
#
loop_
_entity_poly.entity_id
_entity_poly.type
_entity_poly.pdbx_seq_one_letter_code
_entity_poly.pdbx_strand_id
1 'polypeptide(L)'
;MGARTALGTLLAWIGLAWSAAAEPIPLISPWMDHHDRIESILDRLDPAVEIRRFDLSRIGPKGKGDWWPAWGFPSEVPLDAPLVILENAPLTALQRMRSTDGTRLDLALDAWVRAGGHLLIVGGPPSLEQYGGSPLEALMGFSPASDPKHFETRTRRPIRGGGSDDLFVECLHAGRVTTATVRLQAGRKPFLLDQAVGRGRVTTLLSGAQGGFRKDGGEPAEEWFESRAWDVLLRSIVARAHGFEFAWALPAAPLPRRTPPPVDAFDVRAFMIGHQPHPLTRSPGEAGRWARKLRDLGFTSVVYGAHARRRKDDLRALQEIADAGLRIVYYDGFRPTTPESRFRSEHVPPRRQDASGKDVGWDIHSDAFRGALEGLLDGREAVRSLPLRAVQVIEEFQDGVAVGPGLGRALRIHRVERGLEPGAPGWLAAQQVRADETHTTFQSFREIAQRLFPGLPLSTYWPGSYWHRPKDYVYRLSTLGEAVDEILGPGYGYGSTRRWTGPESVRWSANSGWGVLRDSTSPKPHLAVYAMGRPLGAPKEGRGPSLQDWRETAWTALAHGATGLAYWAIPQGGFVDGLADLHQETARLGPWLAAVPRTAAPVALLESWTARTNDGDPATAAGLARCLKDTHAALELGFGDVDAVLEERLDRLPAETRALAVVASPIVSEAAAASLVAFARRGGEIFVEPGSLVRTAPGDRPLDLAARIGGSGSLHTLPTLARCRGARISPHRAGRAWAEALADRGISPRLATKDDETGVAVRADAEIAHVYAINHGETARPLQVELGQDVAPGGRRVWGPRAWTELRSGTPATARGGRTLSSEGPVAPGEAVVWGAIARPAERITASLRREAGRLALTIQGRDAAGTVLAEGYPIAFSIVGTEAPGCNSAGVSTVLRGGQAQIELETCATACAVPGTCQLIDPMTRRTWPVGTEGD
;
A
#
# COMPACT_ATOMS: atom_id res chain seq x y z
N MET A 1 49.92 -31.80 -8.58
CA MET A 1 49.77 -30.48 -9.25
C MET A 1 48.52 -30.35 -10.15
N GLY A 2 47.60 -31.33 -10.24
CA GLY A 2 46.48 -31.29 -11.22
C GLY A 2 45.09 -30.86 -10.73
N ALA A 3 44.88 -30.55 -9.44
CA ALA A 3 43.54 -30.25 -8.91
C ALA A 3 43.15 -28.76 -8.98
N ARG A 4 44.14 -27.84 -9.02
CA ARG A 4 43.87 -26.39 -9.07
C ARG A 4 43.51 -25.90 -10.46
N THR A 5 44.01 -26.54 -11.50
CA THR A 5 43.64 -26.25 -12.90
C THR A 5 42.22 -26.71 -13.21
N ALA A 6 41.80 -27.88 -12.74
CA ALA A 6 40.44 -28.39 -12.98
C ALA A 6 39.34 -27.52 -12.32
N LEU A 7 39.56 -27.02 -11.09
CA LEU A 7 38.61 -26.13 -10.41
C LEU A 7 38.56 -24.73 -11.03
N GLY A 8 39.72 -24.23 -11.50
CA GLY A 8 39.80 -22.97 -12.25
C GLY A 8 39.07 -23.05 -13.60
N THR A 9 39.17 -24.18 -14.31
CA THR A 9 38.45 -24.38 -15.57
C THR A 9 36.94 -24.59 -15.33
N LEU A 10 36.54 -25.26 -14.24
CA LEU A 10 35.12 -25.44 -13.89
C LEU A 10 34.45 -24.11 -13.48
N LEU A 11 35.15 -23.27 -12.69
CA LEU A 11 34.66 -21.93 -12.32
C LEU A 11 34.67 -20.96 -13.50
N ALA A 12 35.63 -21.09 -14.43
CA ALA A 12 35.62 -20.34 -15.68
C ALA A 12 34.45 -20.78 -16.59
N TRP A 13 34.10 -22.06 -16.63
CA TRP A 13 32.93 -22.56 -17.38
C TRP A 13 31.60 -22.15 -16.74
N ILE A 14 31.49 -22.14 -15.41
CA ILE A 14 30.30 -21.65 -14.71
C ILE A 14 30.18 -20.12 -14.84
N GLY A 15 31.31 -19.40 -14.78
CA GLY A 15 31.36 -17.95 -15.02
C GLY A 15 31.06 -17.55 -16.46
N LEU A 16 31.53 -18.32 -17.46
CA LEU A 16 31.24 -18.10 -18.89
C LEU A 16 29.83 -18.57 -19.29
N ALA A 17 29.29 -19.61 -18.65
CA ALA A 17 27.90 -20.04 -18.88
C ALA A 17 26.87 -19.07 -18.27
N TRP A 18 27.26 -18.28 -17.27
CA TRP A 18 26.43 -17.21 -16.68
C TRP A 18 26.69 -15.82 -17.30
N SER A 19 27.63 -15.70 -18.24
CA SER A 19 27.97 -14.45 -18.93
C SER A 19 28.02 -14.60 -20.46
N ALA A 20 27.35 -15.61 -21.02
CA ALA A 20 26.88 -15.51 -22.39
C ALA A 20 25.84 -14.38 -22.39
N ALA A 21 26.30 -13.16 -22.70
CA ALA A 21 25.42 -12.03 -22.95
C ALA A 21 24.34 -12.53 -23.91
N ALA A 22 23.09 -12.56 -23.44
CA ALA A 22 21.99 -12.99 -24.27
C ALA A 22 22.00 -12.10 -25.52
N GLU A 23 22.05 -12.71 -26.70
CA GLU A 23 22.05 -11.96 -27.96
C GLU A 23 20.90 -10.94 -27.93
N PRO A 24 21.15 -9.66 -28.27
CA PRO A 24 20.15 -8.62 -28.14
C PRO A 24 18.88 -8.96 -28.91
N ILE A 25 17.72 -8.78 -28.28
CA ILE A 25 16.43 -9.00 -28.93
C ILE A 25 16.21 -7.88 -29.96
N PRO A 26 16.04 -8.19 -31.27
CA PRO A 26 15.66 -7.20 -32.26
C PRO A 26 14.19 -6.78 -32.04
N LEU A 27 13.99 -5.49 -31.75
CA LEU A 27 12.66 -4.87 -31.68
C LEU A 27 12.47 -3.96 -32.89
N ILE A 28 11.53 -4.33 -33.75
CA ILE A 28 11.19 -3.59 -34.98
C ILE A 28 9.86 -2.88 -34.76
N SER A 29 9.91 -1.54 -34.62
CA SER A 29 8.77 -0.72 -34.22
C SER A 29 8.75 0.65 -34.95
N PRO A 30 7.56 1.20 -35.27
CA PRO A 30 7.42 2.55 -35.82
C PRO A 30 7.51 3.69 -34.80
N TRP A 31 7.66 3.41 -33.50
CA TRP A 31 7.68 4.43 -32.45
C TRP A 31 9.05 4.45 -31.73
N MET A 32 9.69 5.64 -31.67
CA MET A 32 10.89 5.89 -30.87
C MET A 32 10.58 6.90 -29.75
N ASP A 33 9.74 6.54 -28.80
CA ASP A 33 9.81 7.20 -27.49
C ASP A 33 10.71 6.39 -26.55
N HIS A 34 11.44 7.10 -25.70
CA HIS A 34 12.21 6.53 -24.58
C HIS A 34 11.29 6.00 -23.45
N HIS A 35 10.01 5.84 -23.76
CA HIS A 35 8.95 5.31 -22.89
C HIS A 35 8.32 4.04 -23.48
N ASP A 36 8.96 3.39 -24.45
CA ASP A 36 8.54 2.10 -24.96
C ASP A 36 8.43 1.09 -23.81
N ARG A 37 7.19 0.64 -23.61
CA ARG A 37 6.80 -0.21 -22.49
C ARG A 37 7.32 -1.64 -22.65
N ILE A 38 7.59 -2.12 -23.87
CA ILE A 38 8.23 -3.41 -24.11
C ILE A 38 9.64 -3.39 -23.51
N GLU A 39 10.41 -2.34 -23.79
CA GLU A 39 11.74 -2.16 -23.20
C GLU A 39 11.68 -2.04 -21.68
N SER A 40 10.79 -1.20 -21.14
CA SER A 40 10.63 -1.08 -19.68
C SER A 40 10.24 -2.39 -18.98
N ILE A 41 9.51 -3.28 -19.65
CA ILE A 41 9.15 -4.60 -19.11
C ILE A 41 10.35 -5.56 -19.15
N LEU A 42 11.10 -5.55 -20.25
CA LEU A 42 12.24 -6.44 -20.47
C LEU A 42 13.51 -6.01 -19.72
N ASP A 43 13.73 -4.71 -19.50
CA ASP A 43 14.77 -4.16 -18.62
C ASP A 43 14.65 -4.67 -17.17
N ARG A 44 13.43 -5.05 -16.76
CA ARG A 44 13.15 -5.59 -15.43
C ARG A 44 13.28 -7.11 -15.36
N LEU A 45 13.77 -7.78 -16.40
CA LEU A 45 14.10 -9.21 -16.35
C LEU A 45 15.39 -9.44 -15.57
N ASP A 46 15.49 -10.60 -14.93
CA ASP A 46 16.71 -11.10 -14.30
C ASP A 46 16.96 -12.53 -14.81
N PRO A 47 18.00 -12.77 -15.63
CA PRO A 47 18.96 -11.78 -16.11
C PRO A 47 18.32 -10.76 -17.06
N ALA A 48 18.81 -9.52 -17.05
CA ALA A 48 18.37 -8.49 -17.97
C ALA A 48 18.73 -8.87 -19.41
N VAL A 49 17.83 -8.59 -20.35
CA VAL A 49 18.02 -8.87 -21.77
C VAL A 49 18.18 -7.57 -22.53
N GLU A 50 19.23 -7.45 -23.32
CA GLU A 50 19.46 -6.27 -24.16
C GLU A 50 18.46 -6.23 -25.32
N ILE A 51 17.93 -5.04 -25.64
CA ILE A 51 17.07 -4.81 -26.80
C ILE A 51 17.81 -3.98 -27.82
N ARG A 52 17.82 -4.44 -29.08
CA ARG A 52 18.31 -3.68 -30.21
C ARG A 52 17.16 -3.17 -31.06
N ARG A 53 16.97 -1.84 -31.07
CA ARG A 53 15.86 -1.18 -31.78
C ARG A 53 16.14 -0.97 -33.27
N PHE A 54 15.12 -1.18 -34.09
CA PHE A 54 15.09 -0.89 -35.52
C PHE A 54 13.90 0.03 -35.84
N ASP A 55 14.20 1.32 -36.06
CA ASP A 55 13.22 2.40 -36.22
C ASP A 55 12.54 2.39 -37.62
N LEU A 56 11.20 2.32 -37.64
CA LEU A 56 10.40 2.47 -38.86
C LEU A 56 9.82 3.88 -39.06
N SER A 57 9.93 4.80 -38.10
CA SER A 57 9.24 6.11 -38.07
C SER A 57 9.63 7.06 -39.20
N ARG A 58 10.86 6.93 -39.74
CA ARG A 58 11.37 7.73 -40.87
C ARG A 58 11.29 7.02 -42.21
N ILE A 59 10.89 5.76 -42.20
CA ILE A 59 10.27 5.07 -43.33
C ILE A 59 8.83 5.59 -43.31
N GLY A 60 8.62 6.82 -43.77
CA GLY A 60 7.32 7.51 -43.78
C GLY A 60 6.74 7.57 -45.20
N PRO A 61 5.41 7.52 -45.38
CA PRO A 61 4.79 7.59 -46.70
C PRO A 61 4.90 9.01 -47.27
N LYS A 62 5.46 9.16 -48.47
CA LYS A 62 5.27 10.37 -49.28
C LYS A 62 4.32 10.06 -50.43
N GLY A 63 3.03 9.96 -50.12
CA GLY A 63 2.02 9.58 -51.11
C GLY A 63 2.15 8.12 -51.56
N LYS A 64 1.20 7.69 -52.40
CA LYS A 64 1.00 6.30 -52.81
C LYS A 64 2.29 5.67 -53.39
N GLY A 65 2.88 4.71 -52.68
CA GLY A 65 3.51 3.54 -53.30
C GLY A 65 4.98 3.25 -53.00
N ASP A 66 5.85 4.23 -52.74
CA ASP A 66 7.30 3.98 -52.61
C ASP A 66 7.96 4.66 -51.40
N TRP A 67 8.95 3.98 -50.82
CA TRP A 67 9.65 4.37 -49.59
C TRP A 67 11.19 4.26 -49.79
N TRP A 68 11.98 5.11 -49.15
CA TRP A 68 13.46 5.12 -49.30
C TRP A 68 14.15 4.88 -47.93
N PRO A 69 15.39 4.34 -47.90
CA PRO A 69 16.14 4.12 -46.66
C PRO A 69 16.73 5.42 -46.08
N ALA A 70 16.75 5.53 -44.75
CA ALA A 70 17.43 6.62 -44.02
C ALA A 70 18.85 6.22 -43.63
N TRP A 71 19.80 7.15 -43.75
CA TRP A 71 21.18 6.98 -43.35
C TRP A 71 21.32 6.96 -41.81
N GLY A 72 22.08 5.99 -41.29
CA GLY A 72 22.63 6.03 -39.93
C GLY A 72 22.12 4.98 -38.93
N PHE A 73 21.10 4.19 -39.25
CA PHE A 73 20.67 3.04 -38.46
C PHE A 73 21.01 1.73 -39.20
N PRO A 74 21.32 0.62 -38.49
CA PRO A 74 21.61 -0.64 -39.15
C PRO A 74 20.37 -1.10 -39.95
N SER A 75 20.48 -1.15 -41.27
CA SER A 75 19.44 -1.66 -42.19
C SER A 75 19.31 -3.19 -42.15
N GLU A 76 20.22 -3.84 -41.43
CA GLU A 76 20.38 -5.28 -41.34
C GLU A 76 19.98 -5.75 -39.95
N VAL A 77 18.97 -6.61 -39.90
CA VAL A 77 18.46 -7.22 -38.67
C VAL A 77 19.19 -8.53 -38.42
N PRO A 78 19.85 -8.69 -37.26
CA PRO A 78 20.49 -9.94 -36.88
C PRO A 78 19.41 -10.98 -36.53
N LEU A 79 19.48 -12.17 -37.14
CA LEU A 79 18.57 -13.30 -36.91
C LEU A 79 19.29 -14.49 -36.22
N ASP A 80 20.40 -14.23 -35.56
CA ASP A 80 21.05 -15.12 -34.60
C ASP A 80 20.42 -15.05 -33.19
N ALA A 81 19.66 -13.98 -32.91
CA ALA A 81 18.87 -13.86 -31.68
C ALA A 81 17.81 -14.98 -31.56
N PRO A 82 17.47 -15.42 -30.34
CA PRO A 82 16.45 -16.45 -30.12
C PRO A 82 15.01 -15.92 -30.28
N LEU A 83 14.81 -14.61 -30.18
CA LEU A 83 13.51 -13.94 -30.26
C LEU A 83 13.62 -12.68 -31.13
N VAL A 84 12.64 -12.46 -32.00
CA VAL A 84 12.44 -11.19 -32.72
C VAL A 84 11.05 -10.65 -32.39
N ILE A 85 10.95 -9.35 -32.12
CA ILE A 85 9.69 -8.68 -31.81
C ILE A 85 9.31 -7.73 -32.95
N LEU A 86 8.13 -7.95 -33.53
CA LEU A 86 7.49 -7.05 -34.48
C LEU A 86 6.38 -6.29 -33.77
N GLU A 87 6.56 -4.99 -33.56
CA GLU A 87 5.52 -4.14 -32.98
C GLU A 87 4.91 -3.25 -34.06
N ASN A 88 3.64 -3.45 -34.38
CA ASN A 88 2.89 -2.66 -35.38
C ASN A 88 3.62 -2.53 -36.74
N ALA A 89 4.51 -3.46 -37.08
CA ALA A 89 5.39 -3.36 -38.24
C ALA A 89 4.63 -3.68 -39.54
N PRO A 90 4.46 -2.74 -40.48
CA PRO A 90 3.77 -3.00 -41.75
C PRO A 90 4.63 -3.89 -42.68
N LEU A 91 3.99 -4.76 -43.46
CA LEU A 91 4.69 -5.67 -44.39
C LEU A 91 5.61 -4.89 -45.34
N THR A 92 5.17 -3.73 -45.83
CA THR A 92 5.94 -2.90 -46.76
C THR A 92 7.24 -2.37 -46.17
N ALA A 93 7.34 -2.24 -44.85
CA ALA A 93 8.57 -1.86 -44.18
C ALA A 93 9.51 -3.06 -44.00
N LEU A 94 8.97 -4.21 -43.58
CA LEU A 94 9.74 -5.46 -43.46
C LEU A 94 10.34 -5.88 -44.80
N GLN A 95 9.63 -5.69 -45.91
CA GLN A 95 10.13 -5.95 -47.27
C GLN A 95 11.29 -5.04 -47.71
N ARG A 96 11.55 -3.94 -47.00
CA ARG A 96 12.65 -2.99 -47.29
C ARG A 96 13.85 -3.19 -46.39
N MET A 97 13.67 -3.91 -45.28
CA MET A 97 14.74 -4.32 -44.39
C MET A 97 15.39 -5.61 -44.89
N ARG A 98 16.65 -5.81 -44.53
CA ARG A 98 17.37 -7.06 -44.80
C ARG A 98 17.79 -7.72 -43.50
N SER A 99 17.99 -9.03 -43.51
CA SER A 99 18.78 -9.72 -42.49
C SER A 99 20.28 -9.52 -42.76
N THR A 100 21.12 -9.92 -41.81
CA THR A 100 22.60 -9.85 -41.92
C THR A 100 23.17 -10.67 -43.08
N ASP A 101 22.44 -11.65 -43.61
CA ASP A 101 22.79 -12.41 -44.82
C ASP A 101 22.35 -11.73 -46.13
N GLY A 102 21.76 -10.53 -46.04
CA GLY A 102 21.24 -9.76 -47.18
C GLY A 102 19.85 -10.19 -47.67
N THR A 103 19.22 -11.20 -47.08
CA THR A 103 17.87 -11.64 -47.45
C THR A 103 16.81 -10.62 -47.02
N ARG A 104 15.72 -10.50 -47.76
CA ARG A 104 14.59 -9.61 -47.40
C ARG A 104 13.96 -10.08 -46.07
N LEU A 105 13.74 -9.19 -45.12
CA LEU A 105 13.45 -9.57 -43.73
C LEU A 105 12.17 -10.41 -43.56
N ASP A 106 11.10 -10.15 -44.32
CA ASP A 106 9.87 -10.96 -44.31
C ASP A 106 10.10 -12.42 -44.75
N LEU A 107 11.02 -12.64 -45.70
CA LEU A 107 11.43 -13.98 -46.15
C LEU A 107 12.41 -14.63 -45.16
N ALA A 108 13.35 -13.83 -44.65
CA ALA A 108 14.33 -14.30 -43.68
C ALA A 108 13.67 -14.75 -42.38
N LEU A 109 12.64 -14.03 -41.90
CA LEU A 109 11.86 -14.39 -40.73
C LEU A 109 11.10 -15.71 -40.92
N ASP A 110 10.51 -15.98 -42.09
CA ASP A 110 9.85 -17.28 -42.35
C ASP A 110 10.86 -18.44 -42.30
N ALA A 111 12.01 -18.30 -42.98
CA ALA A 111 13.06 -19.31 -42.96
C ALA A 111 13.64 -19.51 -41.54
N TRP A 112 13.89 -18.41 -40.82
CA TRP A 112 14.46 -18.41 -39.47
C TRP A 112 13.52 -19.02 -38.44
N VAL A 113 12.22 -18.66 -38.43
CA VAL A 113 11.23 -19.30 -37.56
C VAL A 113 11.18 -20.79 -37.85
N ARG A 114 11.10 -21.21 -39.11
CA ARG A 114 11.06 -22.64 -39.45
C ARG A 114 12.30 -23.40 -38.97
N ALA A 115 13.46 -22.74 -38.91
CA ALA A 115 14.71 -23.30 -38.43
C ALA A 115 14.82 -23.41 -36.89
N GLY A 116 13.95 -22.71 -36.13
CA GLY A 116 13.95 -22.74 -34.67
C GLY A 116 13.69 -21.41 -33.99
N GLY A 117 13.61 -20.30 -34.73
CA GLY A 117 13.40 -18.97 -34.18
C GLY A 117 12.02 -18.74 -33.53
N HIS A 118 11.95 -17.81 -32.56
CA HIS A 118 10.71 -17.41 -31.93
C HIS A 118 10.28 -16.00 -32.39
N LEU A 119 9.16 -15.90 -33.09
CA LEU A 119 8.63 -14.60 -33.54
C LEU A 119 7.49 -14.14 -32.62
N LEU A 120 7.65 -12.96 -32.02
CA LEU A 120 6.57 -12.27 -31.31
C LEU A 120 6.02 -11.15 -32.18
N ILE A 121 4.74 -11.22 -32.50
CA ILE A 121 4.03 -10.19 -33.26
C ILE A 121 3.07 -9.48 -32.30
N VAL A 122 3.33 -8.20 -32.04
CA VAL A 122 2.51 -7.32 -31.23
C VAL A 122 1.83 -6.32 -32.16
N GLY A 123 0.52 -6.43 -32.35
CA GLY A 123 -0.19 -5.47 -33.17
C GLY A 123 -1.65 -5.81 -33.41
N GLY A 124 -2.30 -4.93 -34.16
CA GLY A 124 -3.66 -5.08 -34.64
C GLY A 124 -3.81 -4.50 -36.04
N PRO A 125 -5.03 -4.53 -36.59
CA PRO A 125 -5.32 -3.84 -37.85
C PRO A 125 -4.99 -2.34 -37.74
N PRO A 126 -4.44 -1.69 -38.78
CA PRO A 126 -4.26 -2.20 -40.15
C PRO A 126 -2.92 -2.92 -40.41
N SER A 127 -2.00 -3.01 -39.44
CA SER A 127 -0.65 -3.54 -39.66
C SER A 127 -0.66 -5.02 -40.08
N LEU A 128 -1.43 -5.86 -39.36
CA LEU A 128 -1.56 -7.29 -39.64
C LEU A 128 -2.35 -7.58 -40.92
N GLU A 129 -3.26 -6.70 -41.32
CA GLU A 129 -4.04 -6.86 -42.57
C GLU A 129 -3.16 -6.79 -43.83
N GLN A 130 -1.99 -6.14 -43.73
CA GLN A 130 -1.02 -6.09 -44.83
C GLN A 130 -0.28 -7.41 -45.04
N TYR A 131 -0.35 -8.35 -44.09
CA TYR A 131 0.40 -9.60 -44.18
C TYR A 131 -0.29 -10.60 -45.11
N GLY A 132 -1.56 -10.36 -45.48
CA GLY A 132 -2.30 -11.22 -46.41
C GLY A 132 -1.55 -11.44 -47.73
N GLY A 133 -1.38 -12.70 -48.13
CA GLY A 133 -0.61 -13.14 -49.29
C GLY A 133 0.91 -13.16 -49.12
N SER A 134 1.43 -12.82 -47.93
CA SER A 134 2.86 -12.79 -47.63
C SER A 134 3.33 -14.05 -46.88
N PRO A 135 4.65 -14.34 -46.86
CA PRO A 135 5.21 -15.42 -46.04
C PRO A 135 4.83 -15.32 -44.55
N LEU A 136 4.67 -14.10 -44.02
CA LEU A 136 4.31 -13.87 -42.62
C LEU A 136 2.86 -14.27 -42.29
N GLU A 137 1.93 -14.25 -43.26
CA GLU A 137 0.57 -14.78 -43.03
C GLU A 137 0.61 -16.27 -42.70
N ALA A 138 1.45 -17.03 -43.39
CA ALA A 138 1.60 -18.45 -43.13
C ALA A 138 2.21 -18.75 -41.75
N LEU A 139 2.96 -17.80 -41.17
CA LEU A 139 3.53 -17.92 -39.83
C LEU A 139 2.53 -17.61 -38.71
N MET A 140 1.58 -16.70 -38.93
CA MET A 140 0.65 -16.21 -37.90
C MET A 140 -0.44 -17.22 -37.52
N GLY A 141 -0.78 -18.15 -38.41
CA GLY A 141 -1.82 -19.15 -38.16
C GLY A 141 -3.24 -18.62 -38.17
N PHE A 142 -3.43 -17.36 -38.56
CA PHE A 142 -4.71 -16.78 -38.89
C PHE A 142 -4.55 -15.84 -40.09
N SER A 143 -5.57 -15.82 -40.94
CA SER A 143 -5.63 -14.91 -42.10
C SER A 143 -6.54 -13.73 -41.77
N PRO A 144 -6.00 -12.51 -41.51
CA PRO A 144 -6.82 -11.32 -41.37
C PRO A 144 -7.53 -11.02 -42.70
N ALA A 145 -8.85 -10.78 -42.66
CA ALA A 145 -9.60 -10.43 -43.86
C ALA A 145 -9.29 -8.98 -44.29
N SER A 146 -8.53 -8.83 -45.38
CA SER A 146 -8.22 -7.53 -45.99
C SER A 146 -9.50 -6.86 -46.52
N ASP A 147 -9.96 -5.81 -45.86
CA ASP A 147 -10.87 -4.81 -46.44
C ASP A 147 -10.81 -3.52 -45.60
N PRO A 148 -9.84 -2.64 -45.91
CA PRO A 148 -9.57 -1.43 -45.13
C PRO A 148 -10.68 -0.37 -45.22
N LYS A 149 -11.72 -0.55 -46.05
CA LYS A 149 -12.82 0.42 -46.23
C LYS A 149 -13.99 0.22 -45.28
N HIS A 150 -14.17 -0.97 -44.69
CA HIS A 150 -15.29 -1.30 -43.79
C HIS A 150 -14.80 -1.80 -42.42
N PHE A 151 -13.63 -1.35 -41.97
CA PHE A 151 -13.06 -1.69 -40.67
C PHE A 151 -14.01 -1.29 -39.51
N GLU A 152 -14.67 -0.13 -39.62
CA GLU A 152 -15.54 0.46 -38.60
C GLU A 152 -16.87 -0.28 -38.37
N THR A 153 -17.35 -1.08 -39.33
CA THR A 153 -18.73 -1.58 -39.35
C THR A 153 -18.91 -3.07 -39.04
N ARG A 154 -17.83 -3.80 -38.71
CA ARG A 154 -17.91 -5.25 -38.45
C ARG A 154 -18.20 -5.57 -36.98
N THR A 155 -19.39 -6.07 -36.72
CA THR A 155 -19.75 -6.77 -35.48
C THR A 155 -19.52 -8.28 -35.59
N ARG A 156 -18.83 -8.82 -34.57
CA ARG A 156 -18.85 -10.17 -33.96
C ARG A 156 -19.19 -11.38 -34.87
N ARG A 157 -18.22 -12.29 -35.07
CA ARG A 157 -18.50 -13.71 -35.32
C ARG A 157 -17.70 -14.61 -34.37
N PRO A 158 -18.32 -15.63 -33.73
CA PRO A 158 -17.62 -16.57 -32.88
C PRO A 158 -16.68 -17.45 -33.72
N ILE A 159 -15.43 -17.59 -33.27
CA ILE A 159 -14.50 -18.59 -33.82
C ILE A 159 -14.83 -19.94 -33.20
N ARG A 160 -15.01 -20.98 -34.02
CA ARG A 160 -15.05 -22.37 -33.56
C ARG A 160 -13.63 -22.94 -33.60
N GLY A 161 -13.02 -23.09 -32.43
CA GLY A 161 -11.76 -23.79 -32.20
C GLY A 161 -11.75 -24.29 -30.76
N GLY A 162 -11.06 -25.39 -30.48
CA GLY A 162 -11.06 -26.04 -29.16
C GLY A 162 -10.45 -25.15 -28.09
N GLY A 163 -11.30 -24.47 -27.32
CA GLY A 163 -10.95 -23.81 -26.06
C GLY A 163 -11.53 -24.59 -24.90
N SER A 164 -10.87 -24.55 -23.74
CA SER A 164 -11.37 -25.14 -22.49
C SER A 164 -12.73 -24.54 -22.08
N ASP A 165 -13.58 -25.36 -21.47
CA ASP A 165 -15.05 -25.32 -21.45
C ASP A 165 -15.79 -24.08 -20.87
N ASP A 166 -15.18 -22.92 -20.60
CA ASP A 166 -15.89 -21.79 -19.94
C ASP A 166 -15.42 -20.37 -20.35
N LEU A 167 -15.33 -20.05 -21.65
CA LEU A 167 -14.91 -18.70 -22.09
C LEU A 167 -15.75 -18.13 -23.26
N PHE A 168 -16.29 -16.93 -23.04
CA PHE A 168 -17.02 -16.14 -24.05
C PHE A 168 -16.13 -15.00 -24.58
N VAL A 169 -15.91 -14.95 -25.89
CA VAL A 169 -15.11 -13.90 -26.57
C VAL A 169 -16.05 -12.97 -27.32
N GLU A 170 -16.11 -11.69 -26.95
CA GLU A 170 -17.02 -10.72 -27.57
C GLU A 170 -16.49 -10.06 -28.86
N CYS A 171 -15.18 -10.00 -29.11
CA CYS A 171 -14.62 -9.30 -30.28
C CYS A 171 -13.41 -10.01 -30.90
N LEU A 172 -13.60 -10.62 -32.07
CA LEU A 172 -12.55 -10.92 -33.05
C LEU A 172 -13.02 -10.40 -34.41
N HIS A 173 -12.16 -9.70 -35.15
CA HIS A 173 -12.41 -9.47 -36.56
C HIS A 173 -12.49 -10.82 -37.28
N ALA A 174 -13.40 -10.95 -38.24
CA ALA A 174 -13.63 -12.19 -38.97
C ALA A 174 -12.39 -12.61 -39.76
N GLY A 175 -11.51 -13.41 -39.14
CA GLY A 175 -10.50 -14.19 -39.86
C GLY A 175 -11.19 -15.29 -40.67
N ARG A 176 -10.64 -15.61 -41.85
CA ARG A 176 -11.24 -16.64 -42.72
C ARG A 176 -11.02 -18.06 -42.19
N VAL A 177 -9.91 -18.32 -41.49
CA VAL A 177 -9.51 -19.59 -40.86
C VAL A 177 -8.51 -19.30 -39.72
N THR A 178 -8.56 -20.05 -38.61
CA THR A 178 -7.46 -20.10 -37.61
C THR A 178 -6.95 -21.53 -37.47
N THR A 179 -5.62 -21.70 -37.47
CA THR A 179 -4.89 -22.95 -37.20
C THR A 179 -4.00 -22.84 -35.96
N ALA A 180 -3.89 -21.64 -35.37
CA ALA A 180 -3.14 -21.39 -34.16
C ALA A 180 -3.91 -21.85 -32.90
N THR A 181 -3.16 -22.20 -31.85
CA THR A 181 -3.74 -22.45 -30.54
C THR A 181 -4.16 -21.12 -29.92
N VAL A 182 -5.46 -20.96 -29.69
CA VAL A 182 -6.01 -19.78 -29.03
C VAL A 182 -5.81 -19.90 -27.52
N ARG A 183 -5.07 -18.97 -26.91
CA ARG A 183 -4.90 -18.90 -25.45
C ARG A 183 -5.59 -17.64 -24.94
N LEU A 184 -6.52 -17.83 -24.00
CA LEU A 184 -7.31 -16.76 -23.38
C LEU A 184 -6.94 -16.63 -21.89
N GLN A 185 -6.84 -15.41 -21.40
CA GLN A 185 -6.68 -15.12 -19.98
C GLN A 185 -7.96 -14.46 -19.45
N ALA A 186 -8.47 -14.91 -18.29
CA ALA A 186 -9.78 -14.44 -17.77
C ALA A 186 -9.86 -12.91 -17.57
N GLY A 187 -10.85 -12.25 -18.19
CA GLY A 187 -11.14 -10.80 -18.08
C GLY A 187 -11.02 -10.02 -19.42
N ARG A 188 -10.85 -8.69 -19.37
CA ARG A 188 -10.56 -7.80 -20.53
C ARG A 188 -9.13 -7.95 -21.10
N LYS A 189 -8.51 -9.13 -20.92
CA LYS A 189 -7.07 -9.38 -21.00
C LYS A 189 -6.58 -9.78 -22.40
N PRO A 190 -5.25 -9.76 -22.67
CA PRO A 190 -4.68 -10.05 -23.99
C PRO A 190 -5.12 -11.39 -24.61
N PHE A 191 -5.41 -11.35 -25.91
CA PHE A 191 -5.75 -12.51 -26.74
C PHE A 191 -4.51 -13.00 -27.48
N LEU A 192 -4.16 -14.27 -27.29
CA LEU A 192 -2.93 -14.84 -27.82
C LEU A 192 -3.22 -15.95 -28.82
N LEU A 193 -2.52 -15.88 -29.94
CA LEU A 193 -2.40 -16.95 -30.90
C LEU A 193 -0.99 -17.50 -30.81
N ASP A 194 -0.85 -18.75 -30.38
CA ASP A 194 0.43 -19.45 -30.29
C ASP A 194 0.45 -20.57 -31.34
N GLN A 195 1.46 -20.59 -32.20
CA GLN A 195 1.60 -21.59 -33.25
C GLN A 195 3.04 -22.08 -33.34
N ALA A 196 3.21 -23.40 -33.41
CA ALA A 196 4.47 -24.01 -33.82
C ALA A 196 4.60 -23.98 -35.35
N VAL A 197 5.72 -23.50 -35.87
CA VAL A 197 5.99 -23.45 -37.31
C VAL A 197 7.38 -24.02 -37.58
N GLY A 198 7.43 -25.19 -38.23
CA GLY A 198 8.68 -25.94 -38.36
C GLY A 198 9.23 -26.33 -36.98
N ARG A 199 10.47 -25.93 -36.68
CA ARG A 199 11.09 -26.10 -35.35
C ARG A 199 10.89 -24.90 -34.42
N GLY A 200 10.46 -23.76 -34.93
CA GLY A 200 10.25 -22.55 -34.15
C GLY A 200 8.80 -22.29 -33.79
N ARG A 201 8.53 -21.06 -33.37
CA ARG A 201 7.24 -20.68 -32.79
C ARG A 201 6.88 -19.25 -33.12
N VAL A 202 5.62 -19.00 -33.40
CA VAL A 202 5.07 -17.67 -33.60
C VAL A 202 4.00 -17.42 -32.55
N THR A 203 4.18 -16.36 -31.77
CA THR A 203 3.18 -15.86 -30.85
C THR A 203 2.66 -14.54 -31.39
N THR A 204 1.40 -14.52 -31.81
CA THR A 204 0.72 -13.28 -32.22
C THR A 204 -0.19 -12.82 -31.12
N LEU A 205 0.06 -11.61 -30.65
CA LEU A 205 -0.76 -10.92 -29.68
C LEU A 205 -1.72 -10.01 -30.42
N LEU A 206 -3.01 -10.38 -30.45
CA LEU A 206 -4.05 -9.54 -31.05
C LEU A 206 -4.56 -8.55 -30.01
N SER A 207 -4.25 -7.28 -30.21
CA SER A 207 -4.92 -6.20 -29.49
C SER A 207 -6.32 -5.97 -30.06
N GLY A 208 -7.35 -6.20 -29.25
CA GLY A 208 -8.71 -5.79 -29.58
C GLY A 208 -8.75 -4.28 -29.82
N ALA A 209 -9.34 -3.86 -30.94
CA ALA A 209 -9.44 -2.47 -31.41
C ALA A 209 -8.18 -1.61 -31.14
N GLN A 210 -7.20 -1.67 -32.04
CA GLN A 210 -6.22 -0.59 -32.18
C GLN A 210 -6.91 0.65 -32.73
N GLY A 211 -7.45 1.48 -31.85
CA GLY A 211 -7.93 2.82 -32.20
C GLY A 211 -6.75 3.74 -32.49
N GLY A 212 -6.18 3.64 -33.69
CA GLY A 212 -5.02 4.40 -34.13
C GLY A 212 -5.14 5.00 -35.53
N PHE A 213 -6.30 5.56 -35.91
CA PHE A 213 -6.32 6.66 -36.89
C PHE A 213 -7.51 7.60 -36.64
N ARG A 214 -7.21 8.87 -36.37
CA ARG A 214 -8.18 9.94 -36.12
C ARG A 214 -8.63 10.56 -37.43
N LYS A 215 -9.94 10.66 -37.61
CA LYS A 215 -10.55 11.81 -38.29
C LYS A 215 -11.51 12.41 -37.28
N ASP A 216 -11.23 13.64 -36.83
CA ASP A 216 -12.11 14.46 -35.99
C ASP A 216 -12.12 14.16 -34.46
N GLY A 217 -11.03 14.53 -33.77
CA GLY A 217 -11.12 15.13 -32.42
C GLY A 217 -11.49 14.31 -31.17
N GLY A 218 -11.62 12.98 -31.22
CA GLY A 218 -11.90 12.14 -30.03
C GLY A 218 -10.67 11.71 -29.21
N GLU A 219 -10.83 11.51 -27.89
CA GLU A 219 -9.80 11.04 -26.95
C GLU A 219 -9.39 9.56 -27.15
N PRO A 220 -8.13 9.19 -26.84
CA PRO A 220 -7.58 7.84 -27.05
C PRO A 220 -8.07 6.82 -26.00
N ALA A 221 -8.20 5.55 -26.40
CA ALA A 221 -8.45 4.44 -25.50
C ALA A 221 -7.13 3.88 -24.96
N GLU A 222 -6.64 4.40 -23.83
CA GLU A 222 -5.31 4.06 -23.26
C GLU A 222 -5.29 2.86 -22.28
N GLU A 223 -6.41 2.20 -21.98
CA GLU A 223 -6.49 1.24 -20.85
C GLU A 223 -5.87 -0.18 -21.08
N TRP A 224 -5.47 -0.57 -22.29
CA TRP A 224 -5.17 -2.00 -22.56
C TRP A 224 -3.73 -2.44 -22.26
N PHE A 225 -2.74 -1.60 -22.56
CA PHE A 225 -1.32 -1.90 -22.37
C PHE A 225 -0.85 -1.72 -20.92
N GLU A 226 -1.75 -1.28 -20.03
CA GLU A 226 -1.44 -1.00 -18.63
C GLU A 226 -1.44 -2.21 -17.70
N SER A 227 -1.95 -3.35 -18.17
CA SER A 227 -2.22 -4.50 -17.32
C SER A 227 -0.96 -5.30 -16.94
N ARG A 228 -0.86 -5.72 -15.67
CA ARG A 228 0.15 -6.68 -15.17
C ARG A 228 0.16 -8.01 -15.95
N ALA A 229 -0.92 -8.34 -16.64
CA ALA A 229 -1.01 -9.49 -17.53
C ALA A 229 -0.05 -9.40 -18.72
N TRP A 230 0.16 -8.19 -19.23
CA TRP A 230 1.06 -7.90 -20.35
C TRP A 230 2.54 -8.12 -19.97
N ASP A 231 2.91 -7.65 -18.78
CA ASP A 231 4.23 -7.87 -18.17
C ASP A 231 4.52 -9.38 -18.02
N VAL A 232 3.60 -10.12 -17.38
CA VAL A 232 3.74 -11.58 -17.21
C VAL A 232 3.84 -12.32 -18.55
N LEU A 233 3.02 -11.92 -19.52
CA LEU A 233 2.99 -12.53 -20.84
C LEU A 233 4.30 -12.33 -21.60
N LEU A 234 4.79 -11.09 -21.70
CA LEU A 234 6.04 -10.79 -22.39
C LEU A 234 7.21 -11.52 -21.75
N ARG A 235 7.34 -11.46 -20.42
CA ARG A 235 8.39 -12.19 -19.69
C ARG A 235 8.34 -13.69 -19.95
N SER A 236 7.14 -14.26 -20.03
CA SER A 236 6.96 -15.70 -20.33
C SER A 236 7.39 -16.07 -21.74
N ILE A 237 7.18 -15.18 -22.72
CA ILE A 237 7.60 -15.38 -24.12
C ILE A 237 9.12 -15.29 -24.22
N VAL A 238 9.73 -14.27 -23.59
CA VAL A 238 11.18 -14.09 -23.57
C VAL A 238 11.88 -15.24 -22.85
N ALA A 239 11.45 -15.60 -21.63
CA ALA A 239 12.02 -16.72 -20.89
C ALA A 239 11.98 -18.03 -21.70
N ARG A 240 10.86 -18.28 -22.40
CA ARG A 240 10.72 -19.45 -23.26
C ARG A 240 11.66 -19.41 -24.46
N ALA A 241 11.82 -18.26 -25.12
CA ALA A 241 12.72 -18.14 -26.28
C ALA A 241 14.19 -18.32 -25.88
N HIS A 242 14.60 -17.79 -24.73
CA HIS A 242 15.97 -17.90 -24.24
C HIS A 242 16.26 -19.20 -23.45
N GLY A 243 15.27 -20.09 -23.31
CA GLY A 243 15.46 -21.39 -22.66
C GLY A 243 15.66 -21.34 -21.14
N PHE A 244 15.25 -20.25 -20.47
CA PHE A 244 15.30 -20.15 -19.02
C PHE A 244 14.01 -20.68 -18.37
N GLU A 245 14.13 -21.47 -17.31
CA GLU A 245 12.98 -21.82 -16.47
C GLU A 245 12.57 -20.60 -15.65
N PHE A 246 11.50 -19.93 -16.08
CA PHE A 246 10.83 -18.97 -15.22
C PHE A 246 10.04 -19.75 -14.16
N ALA A 247 10.53 -19.76 -12.92
CA ALA A 247 9.78 -20.30 -11.80
C ALA A 247 8.46 -19.54 -11.68
N TRP A 248 7.36 -20.21 -11.99
CA TRP A 248 6.02 -19.75 -11.67
C TRP A 248 5.87 -19.73 -10.14
N ALA A 249 6.33 -18.67 -9.51
CA ALA A 249 5.41 -18.04 -8.59
C ALA A 249 4.35 -17.39 -9.51
N LEU A 250 3.26 -18.12 -9.80
CA LEU A 250 1.98 -17.49 -9.57
C LEU A 250 1.90 -17.45 -8.05
N PRO A 251 2.30 -16.35 -7.40
CA PRO A 251 1.63 -16.08 -6.18
C PRO A 251 0.16 -15.95 -6.61
N ALA A 252 -0.71 -16.92 -6.29
CA ALA A 252 -2.00 -16.52 -5.75
C ALA A 252 -1.59 -15.51 -4.70
N ALA A 253 -1.62 -14.20 -5.01
CA ALA A 253 -0.87 -13.19 -4.27
C ALA A 253 -0.90 -13.62 -2.80
N PRO A 254 0.17 -14.24 -2.23
CA PRO A 254 0.22 -14.25 -0.81
C PRO A 254 0.22 -12.76 -0.58
N LEU A 255 -0.83 -12.27 0.08
CA LEU A 255 -0.86 -10.92 0.61
C LEU A 255 0.59 -10.61 0.95
N PRO A 256 1.22 -9.64 0.26
CA PRO A 256 2.67 -9.52 0.16
C PRO A 256 3.23 -9.91 1.50
N ARG A 257 4.00 -11.02 1.57
CA ARG A 257 4.48 -11.61 2.83
C ARG A 257 4.81 -10.43 3.70
N ARG A 258 3.99 -10.21 4.73
CA ARG A 258 3.88 -8.89 5.37
C ARG A 258 5.28 -8.47 5.73
N THR A 259 5.85 -7.57 4.95
CA THR A 259 7.22 -7.16 5.20
C THR A 259 7.07 -6.36 6.47
N PRO A 260 7.62 -6.84 7.60
CA PRO A 260 7.48 -6.10 8.83
C PRO A 260 7.97 -4.68 8.56
N PRO A 261 7.27 -3.65 9.06
CA PRO A 261 7.70 -2.30 8.82
C PRO A 261 9.14 -2.15 9.35
N PRO A 262 10.01 -1.37 8.68
CA PRO A 262 11.43 -1.31 8.99
C PRO A 262 11.63 -1.05 10.49
N VAL A 263 12.71 -1.49 11.11
CA VAL A 263 12.87 -1.33 12.59
C VAL A 263 12.88 0.16 13.02
N ASP A 264 13.14 1.06 12.07
CA ASP A 264 13.03 2.52 12.22
C ASP A 264 11.59 3.06 12.01
N ALA A 265 10.62 2.15 11.85
CA ALA A 265 9.20 2.38 11.57
C ALA A 265 8.47 3.01 12.73
N PHE A 266 8.88 2.67 13.96
CA PHE A 266 8.27 3.29 15.12
C PHE A 266 8.63 4.77 15.13
N ASP A 267 7.60 5.61 14.98
CA ASP A 267 7.80 7.03 14.79
C ASP A 267 6.91 7.85 15.73
N VAL A 268 7.55 8.54 16.68
CA VAL A 268 6.93 9.50 17.58
C VAL A 268 7.25 10.90 17.03
N ARG A 269 6.28 11.49 16.34
CA ARG A 269 6.40 12.77 15.63
C ARG A 269 5.89 13.93 16.47
N ALA A 270 6.65 15.02 16.51
CA ALA A 270 6.14 16.31 16.96
C ALA A 270 5.78 17.20 15.77
N PHE A 271 4.53 17.65 15.68
CA PHE A 271 4.17 18.67 14.70
C PHE A 271 4.59 20.05 15.20
N MET A 272 5.52 20.66 14.47
CA MET A 272 5.99 22.01 14.74
C MET A 272 5.24 23.05 13.89
N ILE A 273 4.07 22.68 13.35
CA ILE A 273 3.23 23.49 12.47
C ILE A 273 2.19 24.25 13.31
N GLY A 274 2.14 25.58 13.19
CA GLY A 274 1.02 26.34 13.73
C GLY A 274 1.25 27.84 13.86
N HIS A 275 0.20 28.61 13.60
CA HIS A 275 0.10 30.07 13.54
C HIS A 275 0.44 30.86 14.84
N GLN A 276 0.87 30.18 15.90
CA GLN A 276 1.43 30.84 17.08
C GLN A 276 2.91 31.16 16.83
N PRO A 277 3.45 32.27 17.34
CA PRO A 277 4.88 32.56 17.22
C PRO A 277 5.66 31.51 18.01
N HIS A 278 5.95 30.37 17.38
CA HIS A 278 6.74 29.33 18.01
C HIS A 278 8.21 29.76 18.01
N PRO A 279 8.91 29.64 19.15
CA PRO A 279 10.25 30.18 19.39
C PRO A 279 11.34 29.79 18.38
N LEU A 280 11.19 28.66 17.68
CA LEU A 280 12.29 27.85 17.15
C LEU A 280 13.04 28.39 15.94
N THR A 281 12.87 29.65 15.59
CA THR A 281 13.57 30.24 14.45
C THR A 281 13.93 31.71 14.65
N ARG A 282 13.78 32.29 15.86
CA ARG A 282 14.14 33.70 16.05
C ARG A 282 15.63 33.87 16.37
N SER A 283 16.21 32.98 17.17
CA SER A 283 17.62 33.04 17.55
C SER A 283 18.40 31.80 17.08
N PRO A 284 19.67 31.93 16.65
CA PRO A 284 20.55 30.79 16.42
C PRO A 284 20.62 29.82 17.62
N GLY A 285 20.62 28.52 17.34
CA GLY A 285 20.74 27.43 18.33
C GLY A 285 19.45 27.09 19.08
N GLU A 286 18.37 27.84 18.90
CA GLU A 286 17.09 27.62 19.57
C GLU A 286 16.36 26.36 19.05
N ALA A 287 16.42 26.12 17.74
CA ALA A 287 15.85 24.92 17.14
C ALA A 287 16.58 23.67 17.64
N GLY A 288 17.93 23.73 17.67
CA GLY A 288 18.76 22.64 18.17
C GLY A 288 18.54 22.33 19.65
N ARG A 289 18.36 23.34 20.52
CA ARG A 289 18.04 23.12 21.94
C ARG A 289 16.69 22.42 22.12
N TRP A 290 15.69 22.84 21.37
CA TRP A 290 14.37 22.24 21.47
C TRP A 290 14.31 20.84 20.87
N ALA A 291 15.01 20.61 19.76
CA ALA A 291 15.18 19.28 19.19
C ALA A 291 15.87 18.32 20.17
N ARG A 292 16.92 18.77 20.87
CA ARG A 292 17.53 17.97 21.96
C ARG A 292 16.51 17.68 23.06
N LYS A 293 15.77 18.69 23.55
CA LYS A 293 14.73 18.48 24.57
C LYS A 293 13.72 17.40 24.13
N LEU A 294 13.24 17.46 22.89
CA LEU A 294 12.32 16.46 22.38
C LEU A 294 12.90 15.06 22.26
N ARG A 295 14.11 14.97 21.72
CA ARG A 295 14.82 13.69 21.60
C ARG A 295 15.01 13.07 22.98
N ASP A 296 15.40 13.86 23.97
CA ASP A 296 15.58 13.42 25.35
C ASP A 296 14.23 13.01 26.00
N LEU A 297 13.12 13.53 25.49
CA LEU A 297 11.75 13.11 25.82
C LEU A 297 11.26 11.91 24.99
N GLY A 298 12.07 11.31 24.12
CA GLY A 298 11.70 10.10 23.36
C GLY A 298 11.03 10.35 22.00
N PHE A 299 10.98 11.59 21.52
CA PHE A 299 10.54 11.85 20.14
C PHE A 299 11.59 11.40 19.13
N THR A 300 11.14 10.83 18.02
CA THR A 300 12.04 10.30 16.97
C THR A 300 12.08 11.18 15.73
N SER A 301 11.08 12.03 15.53
CA SER A 301 11.04 12.95 14.39
C SER A 301 10.23 14.22 14.66
N VAL A 302 10.42 15.20 13.79
CA VAL A 302 9.62 16.43 13.76
C VAL A 302 9.02 16.66 12.40
N VAL A 303 7.80 17.20 12.37
CA VAL A 303 7.19 17.72 11.15
C VAL A 303 7.49 19.21 11.06
N TYR A 304 8.32 19.58 10.10
CA TYR A 304 8.75 20.96 9.87
C TYR A 304 8.00 21.57 8.69
N GLY A 305 7.21 22.62 8.95
CA GLY A 305 6.38 23.24 7.91
C GLY A 305 6.98 24.46 7.23
N ALA A 306 6.87 24.49 5.90
CA ALA A 306 7.45 25.50 5.04
C ALA A 306 6.50 26.69 4.77
N HIS A 307 5.91 27.28 5.81
CA HIS A 307 4.89 28.35 5.65
C HIS A 307 5.46 29.76 5.38
N ALA A 308 4.65 30.59 4.72
CA ALA A 308 4.95 31.91 4.12
C ALA A 308 5.54 33.01 5.02
N ARG A 309 5.64 32.80 6.34
CA ARG A 309 6.20 33.80 7.28
C ARG A 309 7.72 33.69 7.47
N ARG A 310 8.41 32.91 6.64
CA ARG A 310 9.86 32.65 6.72
C ARG A 310 10.56 32.96 5.40
N ARG A 311 11.82 33.37 5.50
CA ARG A 311 12.76 33.36 4.38
C ARG A 311 12.93 31.91 3.91
N LYS A 312 12.63 31.65 2.63
CA LYS A 312 12.47 30.30 2.08
C LYS A 312 13.81 29.55 1.95
N ASP A 313 14.91 30.30 2.05
CA ASP A 313 16.33 29.94 2.00
C ASP A 313 16.97 29.71 3.38
N ASP A 314 16.27 30.00 4.49
CA ASP A 314 16.81 29.80 5.84
C ASP A 314 16.67 28.34 6.30
N LEU A 315 17.65 27.51 5.92
CA LEU A 315 17.75 26.11 6.32
C LEU A 315 18.40 25.91 7.70
N ARG A 316 18.84 26.99 8.38
CA ARG A 316 19.59 26.89 9.63
C ARG A 316 18.87 26.05 10.67
N ALA A 317 17.58 26.31 10.87
CA ALA A 317 16.79 25.58 11.86
C ALA A 317 16.65 24.09 11.52
N LEU A 318 16.55 23.74 10.23
CA LEU A 318 16.50 22.34 9.80
C LEU A 318 17.84 21.64 10.05
N GLN A 319 18.96 22.32 9.76
CA GLN A 319 20.29 21.80 10.08
C GLN A 319 20.48 21.62 11.60
N GLU A 320 20.12 22.62 12.41
CA GLU A 320 20.19 22.55 13.87
C GLU A 320 19.34 21.38 14.45
N ILE A 321 18.20 21.06 13.83
CA ILE A 321 17.35 19.93 14.22
C ILE A 321 18.01 18.60 13.84
N ALA A 322 18.56 18.51 12.63
CA ALA A 322 19.29 17.33 12.17
C ALA A 322 20.53 17.06 13.03
N ASP A 323 21.33 18.10 13.33
CA ASP A 323 22.51 18.03 14.20
C ASP A 323 22.16 17.65 15.64
N ALA A 324 20.93 17.94 16.08
CA ALA A 324 20.42 17.51 17.38
C ALA A 324 19.97 16.03 17.40
N GLY A 325 20.00 15.34 16.27
CA GLY A 325 19.67 13.92 16.16
C GLY A 325 18.18 13.61 16.00
N LEU A 326 17.35 14.59 15.62
CA LEU A 326 15.95 14.34 15.27
C LEU A 326 15.76 14.21 13.76
N ARG A 327 15.00 13.20 13.34
CA ARG A 327 14.63 12.98 11.93
C ARG A 327 13.62 14.03 11.48
N ILE A 328 13.71 14.47 10.22
CA ILE A 328 12.86 15.55 9.71
C ILE A 328 11.84 14.99 8.72
N VAL A 329 10.56 15.24 8.98
CA VAL A 329 9.48 15.13 7.99
C VAL A 329 9.25 16.52 7.40
N TYR A 330 9.65 16.71 6.15
CA TYR A 330 9.50 17.99 5.48
C TYR A 330 8.06 18.15 4.99
N TYR A 331 7.37 19.18 5.46
CA TYR A 331 5.97 19.43 5.13
C TYR A 331 5.83 20.71 4.29
N ASP A 332 5.25 20.54 3.10
CA ASP A 332 4.96 21.63 2.16
C ASP A 332 3.66 21.35 1.38
N GLY A 333 2.59 21.05 2.10
CA GLY A 333 1.34 20.54 1.51
C GLY A 333 0.68 21.48 0.49
N PHE A 334 0.12 20.92 -0.59
CA PHE A 334 -0.78 21.64 -1.50
C PHE A 334 -2.23 21.24 -1.23
N ARG A 335 -3.10 22.24 -1.04
CA ARG A 335 -4.54 22.08 -0.82
C ARG A 335 -5.32 22.76 -1.95
N PRO A 336 -6.60 22.39 -2.16
CA PRO A 336 -7.50 23.17 -3.01
C PRO A 336 -7.63 24.64 -2.57
N THR A 337 -7.33 24.96 -1.32
CA THR A 337 -7.35 26.32 -0.75
C THR A 337 -5.96 26.95 -0.63
N THR A 338 -4.93 26.36 -1.24
CA THR A 338 -3.57 26.92 -1.29
C THR A 338 -3.60 28.40 -1.72
N PRO A 339 -2.89 29.33 -1.07
CA PRO A 339 -2.83 30.71 -1.53
C PRO A 339 -2.22 30.81 -2.93
N GLU A 340 -2.75 31.71 -3.78
CA GLU A 340 -2.27 31.91 -5.15
C GLU A 340 -0.75 32.15 -5.23
N SER A 341 -0.20 32.88 -4.25
CA SER A 341 1.23 33.17 -4.14
C SER A 341 2.16 31.96 -3.98
N ARG A 342 1.59 30.74 -3.85
CA ARG A 342 2.36 29.49 -3.85
C ARG A 342 2.50 28.87 -5.23
N PHE A 343 1.71 29.26 -6.21
CA PHE A 343 1.91 28.85 -7.60
C PHE A 343 2.92 29.82 -8.23
N ARG A 344 4.10 29.31 -8.58
CA ARG A 344 5.17 30.09 -9.23
C ARG A 344 5.25 29.88 -10.73
N SER A 345 4.45 28.95 -11.25
CA SER A 345 4.31 28.68 -12.68
C SER A 345 3.67 29.87 -13.41
N GLU A 346 3.95 29.99 -14.72
CA GLU A 346 3.23 30.90 -15.63
C GLU A 346 1.73 30.54 -15.76
N HIS A 347 1.33 29.38 -15.23
CA HIS A 347 -0.01 28.82 -15.32
C HIS A 347 -0.58 28.62 -13.91
N VAL A 348 -1.32 29.62 -13.43
CA VAL A 348 -2.14 29.53 -12.21
C VAL A 348 -3.30 28.57 -12.51
N PRO A 349 -3.56 27.55 -11.65
CA PRO A 349 -4.66 26.62 -11.90
C PRO A 349 -6.01 27.33 -12.00
N PRO A 350 -6.98 26.83 -12.79
CA PRO A 350 -8.32 27.39 -12.80
C PRO A 350 -8.99 27.24 -11.43
N ARG A 351 -9.88 28.18 -11.09
CA ARG A 351 -10.74 28.09 -9.90
C ARG A 351 -11.92 27.15 -10.19
N ARG A 352 -12.42 26.49 -9.15
CA ARG A 352 -13.69 25.73 -9.19
C ARG A 352 -14.77 26.46 -8.40
N GLN A 353 -16.00 26.35 -8.87
CA GLN A 353 -17.17 26.95 -8.22
C GLN A 353 -18.13 25.86 -7.74
N ASP A 354 -18.80 26.10 -6.62
CA ASP A 354 -19.92 25.26 -6.18
C ASP A 354 -21.19 25.56 -6.99
N ALA A 355 -22.28 24.83 -6.69
CA ALA A 355 -23.56 25.00 -7.38
C ALA A 355 -24.18 26.41 -7.21
N SER A 356 -23.73 27.20 -6.22
CA SER A 356 -24.14 28.60 -6.03
C SER A 356 -23.29 29.61 -6.81
N GLY A 357 -22.29 29.13 -7.56
CA GLY A 357 -21.30 29.97 -8.25
C GLY A 357 -20.21 30.52 -7.34
N LYS A 358 -20.19 30.10 -6.05
CA LYS A 358 -19.17 30.56 -5.11
C LYS A 358 -17.86 29.81 -5.37
N ASP A 359 -16.77 30.56 -5.36
CA ASP A 359 -15.42 30.02 -5.41
C ASP A 359 -15.11 29.16 -4.17
N VAL A 360 -14.72 27.91 -4.42
CA VAL A 360 -14.37 26.92 -3.37
C VAL A 360 -12.95 26.39 -3.53
N GLY A 361 -12.08 27.14 -4.22
CA GLY A 361 -10.65 26.87 -4.37
C GLY A 361 -10.23 26.52 -5.80
N TRP A 362 -9.06 25.90 -5.92
CA TRP A 362 -8.47 25.47 -7.19
C TRP A 362 -9.09 24.18 -7.69
N ASP A 363 -9.15 24.07 -9.00
CA ASP A 363 -9.52 22.85 -9.71
C ASP A 363 -8.36 21.85 -9.70
N ILE A 364 -8.39 20.97 -8.71
CA ILE A 364 -7.39 19.92 -8.48
C ILE A 364 -7.31 18.85 -9.59
N HIS A 365 -8.28 18.83 -10.51
CA HIS A 365 -8.35 17.88 -11.62
C HIS A 365 -7.77 18.45 -12.91
N SER A 366 -7.35 19.72 -12.90
CA SER A 366 -6.76 20.38 -14.06
C SER A 366 -5.28 20.01 -14.25
N ASP A 367 -4.87 19.90 -15.51
CA ASP A 367 -3.45 19.71 -15.86
C ASP A 367 -2.58 20.86 -15.32
N ALA A 368 -3.14 22.08 -15.25
CA ALA A 368 -2.47 23.23 -14.65
C ALA A 368 -2.20 23.02 -13.15
N PHE A 369 -3.14 22.45 -12.38
CA PHE A 369 -2.90 22.12 -10.97
C PHE A 369 -1.81 21.06 -10.82
N ARG A 370 -1.89 19.98 -11.60
CA ARG A 370 -0.89 18.89 -11.58
C ARG A 370 0.50 19.38 -12.00
N GLY A 371 0.58 20.20 -13.04
CA GLY A 371 1.83 20.84 -13.48
C GLY A 371 2.38 21.84 -12.47
N ALA A 372 1.52 22.56 -11.75
CA ALA A 372 1.99 23.48 -10.72
C ALA A 372 2.59 22.77 -9.48
N LEU A 373 2.35 21.46 -9.31
CA LEU A 373 3.03 20.66 -8.30
C LEU A 373 4.54 20.53 -8.58
N GLU A 374 4.99 20.69 -9.83
CA GLU A 374 6.42 20.63 -10.17
C GLU A 374 7.24 21.69 -9.42
N GLY A 375 6.61 22.83 -9.11
CA GLY A 375 7.20 23.93 -8.35
C GLY A 375 7.26 23.73 -6.83
N LEU A 376 7.04 22.50 -6.33
CA LEU A 376 7.06 22.19 -4.89
C LEU A 376 8.31 22.71 -4.18
N LEU A 377 9.47 22.70 -4.84
CA LEU A 377 10.74 23.14 -4.25
C LEU A 377 11.27 24.45 -4.77
N ASP A 378 10.50 25.20 -5.55
CA ASP A 378 10.99 26.45 -6.12
C ASP A 378 11.48 27.39 -5.01
N GLY A 379 12.72 27.85 -5.12
CA GLY A 379 13.39 28.69 -4.13
C GLY A 379 13.61 28.01 -2.78
N ARG A 380 13.70 26.67 -2.76
CA ARG A 380 13.97 25.79 -1.60
C ARG A 380 14.79 24.57 -2.01
N GLU A 381 15.55 24.64 -3.08
CA GLU A 381 16.27 23.53 -3.69
C GLU A 381 17.27 22.90 -2.72
N ALA A 382 17.88 23.72 -1.87
CA ALA A 382 18.80 23.28 -0.82
C ALA A 382 18.13 22.40 0.26
N VAL A 383 16.80 22.29 0.32
CA VAL A 383 16.11 21.30 1.16
C VAL A 383 16.47 19.87 0.75
N ARG A 384 16.78 19.62 -0.53
CA ARG A 384 17.13 18.28 -1.03
C ARG A 384 18.43 17.73 -0.45
N SER A 385 19.33 18.60 0.03
CA SER A 385 20.60 18.17 0.65
C SER A 385 20.47 17.89 2.14
N LEU A 386 19.30 18.12 2.74
CA LEU A 386 19.08 17.82 4.16
C LEU A 386 18.81 16.32 4.37
N PRO A 387 19.18 15.77 5.54
CA PRO A 387 18.88 14.39 5.91
C PRO A 387 17.40 14.24 6.30
N LEU A 388 16.53 14.31 5.30
CA LEU A 388 15.09 14.14 5.46
C LEU A 388 14.73 12.66 5.62
N ARG A 389 13.72 12.39 6.43
CA ARG A 389 13.20 11.04 6.67
C ARG A 389 11.90 10.76 5.91
N ALA A 390 11.10 11.78 5.62
CA ALA A 390 9.94 11.70 4.74
C ALA A 390 9.54 13.10 4.25
N VAL A 391 8.67 13.12 3.25
CA VAL A 391 8.04 14.34 2.75
C VAL A 391 6.52 14.24 2.90
N GLN A 392 5.87 15.32 3.31
CA GLN A 392 4.42 15.40 3.42
C GLN A 392 3.89 16.51 2.53
N VAL A 393 3.29 16.11 1.40
CA VAL A 393 2.80 17.04 0.36
C VAL A 393 1.29 16.98 0.15
N ILE A 394 0.64 15.91 0.63
CA ILE A 394 -0.81 15.75 0.64
C ILE A 394 -1.32 16.02 2.05
N GLU A 395 -2.31 16.90 2.18
CA GLU A 395 -2.86 17.27 3.49
C GLU A 395 -4.33 17.67 3.40
N GLU A 396 -5.16 17.06 4.27
CA GLU A 396 -6.60 17.39 4.42
C GLU A 396 -7.27 17.60 3.06
N PHE A 397 -6.94 16.73 2.10
CA PHE A 397 -7.19 17.01 0.70
C PHE A 397 -8.69 16.97 0.39
N GLN A 398 -9.29 18.14 0.10
CA GLN A 398 -10.72 18.30 -0.12
C GLN A 398 -11.09 18.19 -1.60
N ASP A 399 -11.68 17.07 -1.99
CA ASP A 399 -12.29 16.88 -3.29
C ASP A 399 -13.82 16.92 -3.15
N GLY A 400 -14.33 18.11 -2.86
CA GLY A 400 -15.76 18.33 -2.66
C GLY A 400 -16.55 18.41 -3.97
N VAL A 401 -17.88 18.35 -3.89
CA VAL A 401 -18.82 18.17 -5.04
C VAL A 401 -18.79 19.25 -6.13
N ALA A 402 -18.00 20.31 -5.98
CA ALA A 402 -17.82 21.35 -7.00
C ALA A 402 -17.18 20.80 -8.28
N VAL A 403 -17.66 21.27 -9.44
CA VAL A 403 -17.18 20.84 -10.76
C VAL A 403 -16.36 21.98 -11.37
N GLY A 404 -15.03 21.79 -11.43
CA GLY A 404 -14.12 22.68 -12.16
C GLY A 404 -14.04 22.33 -13.66
N PRO A 405 -13.37 23.15 -14.48
CA PRO A 405 -13.17 22.86 -15.91
C PRO A 405 -12.53 21.50 -16.22
N GLY A 406 -11.57 21.06 -15.42
CA GLY A 406 -10.89 19.77 -15.52
C GLY A 406 -11.85 18.61 -15.28
N LEU A 407 -12.56 18.60 -14.15
CA LEU A 407 -13.58 17.59 -13.90
C LEU A 407 -14.72 17.63 -14.92
N GLY A 408 -15.15 18.82 -15.33
CA GLY A 408 -16.18 19.00 -16.35
C GLY A 408 -15.76 18.42 -17.70
N ARG A 409 -14.47 18.51 -18.05
CA ARG A 409 -13.90 17.84 -19.22
C ARG A 409 -13.94 16.32 -19.04
N ALA A 410 -13.46 15.80 -17.92
CA ALA A 410 -13.48 14.36 -17.61
C ALA A 410 -14.91 13.78 -17.69
N LEU A 411 -15.89 14.45 -17.07
CA LEU A 411 -17.30 14.04 -17.14
C LEU A 411 -17.84 13.95 -18.58
N ARG A 412 -17.48 14.90 -19.46
CA ARG A 412 -17.86 14.85 -20.88
C ARG A 412 -17.19 13.70 -21.63
N ILE A 413 -15.90 13.45 -21.38
CA ILE A 413 -15.15 12.33 -21.97
C ILE A 413 -15.83 11.00 -21.62
N HIS A 414 -16.19 10.84 -20.36
CA HIS A 414 -16.89 9.65 -19.86
C HIS A 414 -18.40 9.64 -20.16
N ARG A 415 -18.91 10.62 -20.91
CA ARG A 415 -20.33 10.76 -21.30
C ARG A 415 -21.30 10.81 -20.12
N VAL A 416 -20.87 11.36 -18.98
CA VAL A 416 -21.67 11.56 -17.77
C VAL A 416 -22.15 13.01 -17.71
N GLU A 417 -23.22 13.32 -18.46
CA GLU A 417 -23.68 14.71 -18.66
C GLU A 417 -24.98 15.05 -17.93
N ARG A 418 -25.69 14.07 -17.36
CA ARG A 418 -27.00 14.24 -16.72
C ARG A 418 -27.08 13.54 -15.37
N GLY A 419 -27.96 14.03 -14.51
CA GLY A 419 -28.19 13.43 -13.19
C GLY A 419 -26.98 13.57 -12.27
N LEU A 420 -26.35 14.75 -12.26
CA LEU A 420 -25.18 15.09 -11.43
C LEU A 420 -25.58 15.52 -10.01
N GLU A 421 -26.81 15.25 -9.59
CA GLU A 421 -27.30 15.53 -8.25
C GLU A 421 -27.41 14.22 -7.46
N PRO A 422 -27.14 14.23 -6.14
CA PRO A 422 -27.31 13.06 -5.30
C PRO A 422 -28.60 12.27 -5.50
N GLY A 423 -28.49 10.94 -5.50
CA GLY A 423 -29.63 10.03 -5.72
C GLY A 423 -30.11 9.91 -7.18
N ALA A 424 -29.63 10.73 -8.11
CA ALA A 424 -29.94 10.57 -9.54
C ALA A 424 -29.11 9.41 -10.16
N PRO A 425 -29.60 8.74 -11.23
CA PRO A 425 -28.89 7.60 -11.84
C PRO A 425 -27.46 7.91 -12.33
N GLY A 426 -27.19 9.15 -12.74
CA GLY A 426 -25.86 9.59 -13.19
C GLY A 426 -24.90 9.98 -12.07
N TRP A 427 -25.36 10.07 -10.82
CA TRP A 427 -24.59 10.63 -9.71
C TRP A 427 -23.37 9.78 -9.37
N LEU A 428 -23.57 8.48 -9.14
CA LEU A 428 -22.48 7.57 -8.79
C LEU A 428 -21.46 7.45 -9.92
N ALA A 429 -21.90 7.48 -11.18
CA ALA A 429 -20.99 7.51 -12.33
C ALA A 429 -20.15 8.79 -12.33
N ALA A 430 -20.74 9.95 -12.01
CA ALA A 430 -20.01 11.20 -11.91
C ALA A 430 -19.01 11.21 -10.75
N GLN A 431 -19.40 10.66 -9.59
CA GLN A 431 -18.50 10.55 -8.44
C GLN A 431 -17.38 9.52 -8.68
N GLN A 432 -17.63 8.49 -9.48
CA GLN A 432 -16.61 7.55 -9.93
C GLN A 432 -15.54 8.28 -10.76
N VAL A 433 -15.95 9.01 -11.80
CA VAL A 433 -15.03 9.82 -12.63
C VAL A 433 -14.24 10.80 -11.76
N ARG A 434 -14.90 11.48 -10.82
CA ARG A 434 -14.22 12.36 -9.86
C ARG A 434 -13.17 11.62 -9.04
N ALA A 435 -13.51 10.46 -8.48
CA ALA A 435 -12.59 9.70 -7.64
C ALA A 435 -11.37 9.22 -8.45
N ASP A 436 -11.57 8.87 -9.72
CA ASP A 436 -10.50 8.48 -10.65
C ASP A 436 -9.60 9.68 -10.98
N GLU A 437 -10.16 10.85 -11.27
CA GLU A 437 -9.37 12.08 -11.50
C GLU A 437 -8.59 12.52 -10.25
N THR A 438 -9.15 12.32 -9.06
CA THR A 438 -8.44 12.58 -7.80
C THR A 438 -7.34 11.57 -7.56
N HIS A 439 -7.52 10.30 -7.95
CA HIS A 439 -6.43 9.32 -7.93
C HIS A 439 -5.27 9.75 -8.83
N THR A 440 -5.55 10.21 -10.04
CA THR A 440 -4.52 10.76 -10.95
C THR A 440 -3.76 11.91 -10.29
N THR A 441 -4.45 12.83 -9.63
CA THR A 441 -3.80 13.92 -8.90
C THR A 441 -2.94 13.42 -7.73
N PHE A 442 -3.37 12.40 -7.00
CA PHE A 442 -2.55 11.75 -5.97
C PHE A 442 -1.31 11.05 -6.54
N GLN A 443 -1.41 10.42 -7.71
CA GLN A 443 -0.25 9.85 -8.38
C GLN A 443 0.73 10.93 -8.83
N SER A 444 0.26 12.07 -9.34
CA SER A 444 1.14 13.21 -9.65
C SER A 444 1.90 13.69 -8.41
N PHE A 445 1.26 13.74 -7.23
CA PHE A 445 1.97 14.03 -5.98
C PHE A 445 3.08 13.01 -5.69
N ARG A 446 2.80 11.71 -5.87
CA ARG A 446 3.78 10.63 -5.65
C ARG A 446 4.94 10.74 -6.62
N GLU A 447 4.68 10.86 -7.91
CA GLU A 447 5.68 10.98 -8.97
C GLU A 447 6.60 12.17 -8.72
N ILE A 448 6.02 13.34 -8.44
CA ILE A 448 6.79 14.55 -8.20
C ILE A 448 7.59 14.44 -6.90
N ALA A 449 7.00 13.91 -5.82
CA ALA A 449 7.71 13.68 -4.57
C ALA A 449 8.91 12.74 -4.78
N GLN A 450 8.76 11.63 -5.50
CA GLN A 450 9.85 10.69 -5.79
C GLN A 450 10.89 11.27 -6.75
N ARG A 451 10.50 12.10 -7.72
CA ARG A 451 11.44 12.78 -8.61
C ARG A 451 12.29 13.81 -7.88
N LEU A 452 11.67 14.58 -6.98
CA LEU A 452 12.34 15.63 -6.21
C LEU A 452 13.14 15.08 -5.03
N PHE A 453 12.67 13.97 -4.45
CA PHE A 453 13.26 13.29 -3.30
C PHE A 453 13.32 11.76 -3.52
N PRO A 454 14.23 11.28 -4.37
CA PRO A 454 14.33 9.86 -4.69
C PRO A 454 14.52 8.99 -3.44
N GLY A 455 13.67 7.99 -3.27
CA GLY A 455 13.77 7.02 -2.17
C GLY A 455 13.18 7.49 -0.83
N LEU A 456 12.77 8.75 -0.69
CA LEU A 456 12.10 9.20 0.54
C LEU A 456 10.63 8.74 0.59
N PRO A 457 10.14 8.27 1.75
CA PRO A 457 8.72 7.99 1.97
C PRO A 457 7.84 9.23 1.76
N LEU A 458 6.71 9.05 1.07
CA LEU A 458 5.65 10.04 0.98
C LEU A 458 4.63 9.83 2.10
N SER A 459 4.51 10.83 2.96
CA SER A 459 3.57 10.89 4.07
C SER A 459 2.35 11.75 3.73
N THR A 460 1.20 11.45 4.30
CA THR A 460 -0.03 12.27 4.17
C THR A 460 -0.78 12.38 5.48
N TYR A 461 -1.52 13.46 5.67
CA TYR A 461 -2.47 13.58 6.78
C TYR A 461 -3.91 13.36 6.32
N TRP A 462 -4.51 12.28 6.84
CA TRP A 462 -5.90 11.91 6.68
C TRP A 462 -6.65 12.04 8.02
N PRO A 463 -7.46 13.07 8.22
CA PRO A 463 -8.04 13.41 9.51
C PRO A 463 -9.32 12.63 9.83
N GLY A 464 -9.56 11.46 9.22
CA GLY A 464 -10.51 10.35 9.49
C GLY A 464 -11.98 10.63 9.89
N SER A 465 -12.23 11.66 10.70
CA SER A 465 -13.50 12.37 10.82
C SER A 465 -14.13 12.68 9.45
N TYR A 466 -13.38 12.73 8.37
CA TYR A 466 -13.92 13.06 7.05
C TYR A 466 -14.77 11.95 6.42
N TRP A 467 -14.77 10.74 6.99
CA TRP A 467 -15.71 9.69 6.58
C TRP A 467 -17.19 10.11 6.72
N HIS A 468 -17.53 11.01 7.66
CA HIS A 468 -18.89 11.55 7.82
C HIS A 468 -19.21 12.75 6.91
N ARG A 469 -18.31 13.14 6.00
CA ARG A 469 -18.44 14.33 5.14
C ARG A 469 -18.28 13.99 3.66
N PRO A 470 -19.13 13.13 3.08
CA PRO A 470 -18.96 12.69 1.69
C PRO A 470 -18.99 13.84 0.66
N LYS A 471 -19.63 14.97 0.98
CA LYS A 471 -19.67 16.14 0.08
C LYS A 471 -18.34 16.88 -0.04
N ASP A 472 -17.45 16.72 0.93
CA ASP A 472 -16.17 17.43 1.00
C ASP A 472 -15.00 16.50 0.61
N TYR A 473 -15.20 15.18 0.64
CA TYR A 473 -14.18 14.14 0.46
C TYR A 473 -14.72 12.97 -0.35
N VAL A 474 -14.92 13.17 -1.65
CA VAL A 474 -15.51 12.15 -2.52
C VAL A 474 -14.52 11.05 -2.89
N TYR A 475 -13.20 11.25 -2.81
CA TYR A 475 -12.23 10.23 -3.19
C TYR A 475 -12.35 8.92 -2.39
N ARG A 476 -11.87 7.83 -3.00
CA ARG A 476 -11.76 6.50 -2.40
C ARG A 476 -10.53 6.45 -1.49
N LEU A 477 -10.63 5.90 -0.28
CA LEU A 477 -9.46 5.88 0.62
C LEU A 477 -8.34 4.98 0.11
N SER A 478 -8.68 3.92 -0.63
CA SER A 478 -7.71 3.02 -1.28
C SER A 478 -6.78 3.77 -2.23
N THR A 479 -7.28 4.78 -2.96
CA THR A 479 -6.48 5.56 -3.91
C THR A 479 -5.47 6.47 -3.20
N LEU A 480 -5.81 6.97 -2.00
CA LEU A 480 -4.87 7.66 -1.14
C LEU A 480 -3.79 6.70 -0.63
N GLY A 481 -4.17 5.50 -0.17
CA GLY A 481 -3.24 4.46 0.31
C GLY A 481 -2.27 3.96 -0.76
N GLU A 482 -2.62 4.02 -2.04
CA GLU A 482 -1.74 3.67 -3.17
C GLU A 482 -0.73 4.78 -3.50
N ALA A 483 -1.07 6.03 -3.24
CA ALA A 483 -0.19 7.16 -3.55
C ALA A 483 0.88 7.41 -2.46
N VAL A 484 0.68 6.93 -1.24
CA VAL A 484 1.51 7.26 -0.09
C VAL A 484 2.17 6.03 0.51
N ASP A 485 3.27 6.25 1.23
CA ASP A 485 3.94 5.21 2.01
C ASP A 485 3.57 5.31 3.50
N GLU A 486 3.02 6.45 3.93
CA GLU A 486 2.65 6.71 5.32
C GLU A 486 1.35 7.50 5.41
N ILE A 487 0.39 6.98 6.17
CA ILE A 487 -0.84 7.69 6.50
C ILE A 487 -0.78 8.11 7.95
N LEU A 488 -0.92 9.41 8.18
CA LEU A 488 -1.29 9.94 9.47
C LEU A 488 -2.81 9.94 9.58
N GLY A 489 -3.36 9.03 10.38
CA GLY A 489 -4.80 8.91 10.66
C GLY A 489 -5.32 9.88 11.72
N PRO A 490 -6.64 10.06 11.88
CA PRO A 490 -7.31 11.24 12.47
C PRO A 490 -6.83 11.78 13.82
N GLY A 491 -6.59 13.10 13.78
CA GLY A 491 -6.14 14.01 14.83
C GLY A 491 -7.17 14.51 15.84
N TYR A 492 -8.06 13.67 16.38
CA TYR A 492 -8.90 14.09 17.52
C TYR A 492 -8.96 12.98 18.58
N GLY A 493 -8.10 13.11 19.60
CA GLY A 493 -8.17 12.26 20.80
C GLY A 493 -9.43 12.51 21.63
N TYR A 494 -9.49 11.92 22.83
CA TYR A 494 -10.65 12.00 23.74
C TYR A 494 -11.14 13.43 23.96
N GLY A 495 -12.36 13.76 23.54
CA GLY A 495 -13.09 14.89 24.11
C GLY A 495 -13.62 14.48 25.49
N SER A 496 -13.13 15.10 26.56
CA SER A 496 -13.47 14.78 27.96
C SER A 496 -14.96 14.87 28.32
N THR A 497 -15.82 15.35 27.41
CA THR A 497 -17.28 15.43 27.57
C THR A 497 -18.03 14.20 27.07
N ARG A 498 -17.35 13.21 26.45
CA ARG A 498 -18.01 11.98 25.94
C ARG A 498 -17.20 10.71 26.20
N ARG A 499 -16.86 10.44 27.47
CA ARG A 499 -16.12 9.25 27.95
C ARG A 499 -16.56 7.93 27.28
N TRP A 500 -17.85 7.73 27.06
CA TRP A 500 -18.39 6.50 26.44
C TRP A 500 -18.18 6.37 24.92
N THR A 501 -17.75 7.42 24.22
CA THR A 501 -17.55 7.40 22.75
C THR A 501 -16.10 7.69 22.33
N GLY A 502 -15.24 8.02 23.29
CA GLY A 502 -13.83 8.37 23.10
C GLY A 502 -13.00 7.18 22.60
N PRO A 503 -12.92 6.06 23.35
CA PRO A 503 -12.16 4.90 22.93
C PRO A 503 -12.65 4.33 21.61
N GLU A 504 -13.97 4.25 21.42
CA GLU A 504 -14.59 3.78 20.15
C GLU A 504 -14.12 4.60 18.95
N SER A 505 -13.93 5.92 19.11
CA SER A 505 -13.48 6.79 18.03
C SER A 505 -12.03 6.52 17.63
N VAL A 506 -11.17 6.29 18.63
CA VAL A 506 -9.75 6.00 18.43
C VAL A 506 -9.59 4.62 17.78
N ARG A 507 -10.29 3.60 18.31
CA ARG A 507 -10.27 2.22 17.79
C ARG A 507 -10.73 2.15 16.35
N TRP A 508 -11.91 2.70 16.05
CA TRP A 508 -12.44 2.79 14.68
C TRP A 508 -11.42 3.42 13.74
N SER A 509 -10.91 4.58 14.12
CA SER A 509 -10.01 5.36 13.27
C SER A 509 -8.66 4.70 13.04
N ALA A 510 -8.07 4.10 14.08
CA ALA A 510 -6.82 3.38 13.98
C ALA A 510 -6.97 2.13 13.09
N ASN A 511 -8.05 1.36 13.31
CA ASN A 511 -8.40 0.21 12.47
C ASN A 511 -8.65 0.61 11.01
N SER A 512 -9.38 1.70 10.78
CA SER A 512 -9.69 2.19 9.43
C SER A 512 -8.40 2.64 8.73
N GLY A 513 -7.57 3.45 9.39
CA GLY A 513 -6.30 3.94 8.84
C GLY A 513 -5.32 2.81 8.54
N TRP A 514 -5.23 1.82 9.43
CA TRP A 514 -4.49 0.59 9.16
C TRP A 514 -5.09 -0.20 7.99
N GLY A 515 -6.41 -0.34 7.95
CA GLY A 515 -7.15 -0.96 6.86
C GLY A 515 -6.79 -0.35 5.51
N VAL A 516 -6.78 0.98 5.40
CA VAL A 516 -6.39 1.70 4.16
C VAL A 516 -4.98 1.33 3.68
N LEU A 517 -4.01 1.28 4.59
CA LEU A 517 -2.62 0.94 4.24
C LEU A 517 -2.42 -0.54 3.95
N ARG A 518 -3.02 -1.42 4.76
CA ARG A 518 -3.02 -2.89 4.53
C ARG A 518 -3.61 -3.20 3.17
N ASP A 519 -4.66 -2.48 2.83
CA ASP A 519 -5.38 -2.63 1.59
C ASP A 519 -4.68 -1.86 0.45
N SER A 520 -3.48 -1.30 0.60
CA SER A 520 -2.71 -0.69 -0.51
C SER A 520 -2.05 -1.75 -1.40
N THR A 521 -1.81 -1.44 -2.69
CA THR A 521 -1.01 -2.29 -3.59
C THR A 521 0.49 -2.05 -3.50
N SER A 522 0.93 -1.01 -2.77
CA SER A 522 2.34 -0.66 -2.68
C SER A 522 3.14 -1.78 -1.99
N PRO A 523 4.25 -2.25 -2.59
CA PRO A 523 5.11 -3.29 -2.01
C PRO A 523 6.01 -2.76 -0.88
N LYS A 524 5.99 -1.44 -0.62
CA LYS A 524 6.82 -0.83 0.42
C LYS A 524 6.17 -1.03 1.80
N PRO A 525 6.98 -1.16 2.86
CA PRO A 525 6.46 -1.18 4.21
C PRO A 525 5.75 0.15 4.52
N HIS A 526 4.49 0.04 4.95
CA HIS A 526 3.64 1.18 5.26
C HIS A 526 3.75 1.59 6.71
N LEU A 527 3.57 2.88 6.98
CA LEU A 527 3.45 3.40 8.34
C LEU A 527 2.08 4.01 8.59
N ALA A 528 1.39 3.47 9.59
CA ALA A 528 0.16 3.99 10.14
C ALA A 528 0.48 4.81 11.38
N VAL A 529 0.61 6.12 11.23
CA VAL A 529 0.91 7.01 12.35
C VAL A 529 -0.40 7.59 12.88
N TYR A 530 -0.69 7.42 14.17
CA TYR A 530 -1.91 7.99 14.73
C TYR A 530 -1.65 9.45 15.13
N ALA A 531 -2.37 10.39 14.53
CA ALA A 531 -2.30 11.78 14.95
C ALA A 531 -3.13 11.98 16.23
N MET A 532 -2.48 12.45 17.29
CA MET A 532 -3.10 12.99 18.49
C MET A 532 -3.19 14.51 18.34
N GLY A 533 -4.39 14.98 18.05
CA GLY A 533 -4.69 16.40 18.17
C GLY A 533 -4.91 16.81 19.61
N ARG A 534 -4.89 18.12 19.86
CA ARG A 534 -5.46 18.69 21.08
C ARG A 534 -6.86 18.10 21.23
N PRO A 535 -7.17 17.37 22.33
CA PRO A 535 -8.51 16.86 22.54
C PRO A 535 -9.48 18.02 22.40
N LEU A 536 -10.51 17.85 21.57
CA LEU A 536 -11.51 18.86 21.26
C LEU A 536 -12.40 19.09 22.49
N GLY A 537 -11.83 19.64 23.57
CA GLY A 537 -12.57 20.39 24.56
C GLY A 537 -12.93 21.71 23.91
N ALA A 538 -14.21 21.91 23.61
CA ALA A 538 -14.70 23.23 23.28
C ALA A 538 -14.21 24.21 24.37
N PRO A 539 -13.78 25.43 24.00
CA PRO A 539 -13.52 26.51 24.97
C PRO A 539 -14.71 26.80 25.90
N LYS A 540 -15.88 26.21 25.62
CA LYS A 540 -17.14 26.41 26.34
C LYS A 540 -17.20 25.73 27.72
N GLU A 541 -16.33 24.77 28.05
CA GLU A 541 -16.44 24.02 29.33
C GLU A 541 -15.20 24.07 30.22
N GLY A 542 -14.17 24.86 29.89
CA GLY A 542 -13.07 25.18 30.81
C GLY A 542 -12.16 24.02 31.27
N ARG A 543 -12.36 22.78 30.80
CA ARG A 543 -11.47 21.65 31.12
C ARG A 543 -10.39 21.48 30.04
N GLY A 544 -9.13 21.61 30.45
CA GLY A 544 -7.97 21.37 29.59
C GLY A 544 -7.77 19.88 29.22
N PRO A 545 -6.90 19.59 28.25
CA PRO A 545 -6.44 18.22 27.98
C PRO A 545 -5.87 17.57 29.26
N SER A 546 -6.23 16.31 29.56
CA SER A 546 -5.56 15.54 30.62
C SER A 546 -4.45 14.67 30.03
N LEU A 547 -3.36 14.45 30.77
CA LEU A 547 -2.29 13.53 30.34
C LEU A 547 -2.80 12.10 30.19
N GLN A 548 -3.74 11.70 31.05
CA GLN A 548 -4.37 10.39 31.01
C GLN A 548 -5.09 10.13 29.68
N ASP A 549 -5.84 11.11 29.16
CA ASP A 549 -6.53 10.98 27.86
C ASP A 549 -5.54 10.74 26.70
N TRP A 550 -4.37 11.38 26.74
CA TRP A 550 -3.33 11.17 25.72
C TRP A 550 -2.69 9.78 25.85
N ARG A 551 -2.45 9.32 27.08
CA ARG A 551 -1.90 7.98 27.34
C ARG A 551 -2.85 6.89 26.86
N GLU A 552 -4.14 7.02 27.18
CA GLU A 552 -5.15 6.08 26.71
C GLU A 552 -5.28 6.10 25.18
N THR A 553 -5.20 7.30 24.55
CA THR A 553 -5.23 7.42 23.07
C THR A 553 -4.05 6.70 22.43
N ALA A 554 -2.85 6.93 22.97
CA ALA A 554 -1.63 6.34 22.44
C ALA A 554 -1.70 4.81 22.51
N TRP A 555 -2.00 4.25 23.68
CA TRP A 555 -2.09 2.79 23.84
C TRP A 555 -3.18 2.17 22.99
N THR A 556 -4.35 2.82 22.90
CA THR A 556 -5.46 2.36 22.05
C THR A 556 -5.04 2.37 20.59
N ALA A 557 -4.41 3.44 20.10
CA ALA A 557 -3.95 3.51 18.72
C ALA A 557 -2.91 2.40 18.40
N LEU A 558 -1.93 2.19 19.29
CA LEU A 558 -0.88 1.18 19.11
C LEU A 558 -1.43 -0.25 19.10
N ALA A 559 -2.39 -0.55 19.99
CA ALA A 559 -3.07 -1.84 20.05
C ALA A 559 -3.81 -2.15 18.73
N HIS A 560 -4.34 -1.12 18.07
CA HIS A 560 -5.14 -1.23 16.85
C HIS A 560 -4.36 -1.05 15.55
N GLY A 561 -3.03 -1.16 15.59
CA GLY A 561 -2.17 -1.25 14.41
C GLY A 561 -1.43 0.04 14.06
N ALA A 562 -1.52 1.10 14.88
CA ALA A 562 -0.63 2.23 14.70
C ALA A 562 0.83 1.79 14.90
N THR A 563 1.69 2.18 13.96
CA THR A 563 3.14 1.98 13.99
C THR A 563 3.85 3.26 14.42
N GLY A 564 3.13 4.28 14.85
CA GLY A 564 3.68 5.54 15.33
C GLY A 564 2.61 6.47 15.89
N LEU A 565 3.07 7.54 16.52
CA LEU A 565 2.25 8.54 17.20
C LEU A 565 2.68 9.93 16.74
N ALA A 566 1.74 10.81 16.42
CA ALA A 566 2.03 12.16 15.96
C ALA A 566 1.29 13.19 16.82
N TYR A 567 2.00 14.17 17.36
CA TYR A 567 1.46 15.10 18.35
C TYR A 567 1.27 16.48 17.73
N TRP A 568 0.03 16.92 17.57
CA TRP A 568 -0.31 18.25 17.06
C TRP A 568 -0.49 19.27 18.19
N ALA A 569 0.22 20.40 18.08
CA ALA A 569 0.09 21.55 18.98
C ALA A 569 0.22 21.20 20.48
N ILE A 570 1.31 20.52 20.85
CA ILE A 570 1.61 20.17 22.25
C ILE A 570 1.67 21.46 23.10
N PRO A 571 0.91 21.57 24.20
CA PRO A 571 1.02 22.69 25.12
C PRO A 571 2.46 22.83 25.66
N GLN A 572 3.00 24.05 25.66
CA GLN A 572 4.34 24.31 26.22
C GLN A 572 4.37 24.16 27.75
N GLY A 573 5.57 24.02 28.31
CA GLY A 573 5.78 23.91 29.77
C GLY A 573 5.62 22.47 30.28
N GLY A 574 5.21 22.33 31.55
CA GLY A 574 5.19 21.04 32.26
C GLY A 574 4.28 19.95 31.65
N PHE A 575 3.41 20.29 30.69
CA PHE A 575 2.59 19.30 29.99
C PHE A 575 3.43 18.38 29.08
N VAL A 576 4.41 18.92 28.35
CA VAL A 576 5.29 18.09 27.50
C VAL A 576 6.17 17.19 28.34
N ASP A 577 6.58 17.67 29.51
CA ASP A 577 7.39 16.91 30.47
C ASP A 577 6.55 15.77 31.10
N GLY A 578 5.24 15.98 31.30
CA GLY A 578 4.30 14.95 31.77
C GLY A 578 4.02 13.83 30.76
N LEU A 579 4.41 13.99 29.50
CA LEU A 579 4.37 12.92 28.48
C LEU A 579 5.68 12.13 28.38
N ALA A 580 6.75 12.55 29.08
CA ALA A 580 8.06 11.93 29.00
C ALA A 580 8.01 10.41 29.23
N ASP A 581 7.34 9.97 30.30
CA ASP A 581 7.25 8.55 30.64
C ASP A 581 6.55 7.74 29.55
N LEU A 582 5.46 8.26 28.97
CA LEU A 582 4.75 7.61 27.87
C LEU A 582 5.66 7.51 26.63
N HIS A 583 6.38 8.56 26.29
CA HIS A 583 7.24 8.57 25.11
C HIS A 583 8.48 7.71 25.28
N GLN A 584 9.13 7.75 26.44
CA GLN A 584 10.25 6.87 26.74
C GLN A 584 9.81 5.41 26.71
N GLU A 585 8.63 5.11 27.24
CA GLU A 585 8.07 3.77 27.20
C GLU A 585 7.71 3.33 25.77
N THR A 586 6.99 4.17 25.03
CA THR A 586 6.61 3.87 23.64
C THR A 586 7.81 3.85 22.71
N ALA A 587 8.84 4.66 22.93
CA ALA A 587 10.10 4.56 22.19
C ALA A 587 10.87 3.27 22.50
N ARG A 588 10.80 2.78 23.75
CA ARG A 588 11.40 1.51 24.15
C ARG A 588 10.66 0.31 23.57
N LEU A 589 9.35 0.24 23.74
CA LEU A 589 8.55 -0.91 23.29
C LEU A 589 8.20 -0.83 21.81
N GLY A 590 8.07 0.38 21.28
CA GLY A 590 7.55 0.69 19.95
C GLY A 590 8.21 -0.08 18.79
N PRO A 591 9.54 -0.20 18.72
CA PRO A 591 10.20 -1.02 17.71
C PRO A 591 9.74 -2.49 17.74
N TRP A 592 9.59 -3.07 18.93
CA TRP A 592 9.08 -4.44 19.11
C TRP A 592 7.62 -4.52 18.66
N LEU A 593 6.80 -3.56 19.09
CA LEU A 593 5.38 -3.52 18.72
C LEU A 593 5.21 -3.39 17.20
N ALA A 594 5.96 -2.49 16.56
CA ALA A 594 5.91 -2.24 15.12
C ALA A 594 6.36 -3.45 14.30
N ALA A 595 7.37 -4.19 14.77
CA ALA A 595 7.94 -5.32 14.05
C ALA A 595 6.96 -6.47 13.79
N VAL A 596 5.93 -6.65 14.62
CA VAL A 596 4.95 -7.72 14.42
C VAL A 596 3.73 -7.18 13.68
N PRO A 597 3.43 -7.64 12.45
CA PRO A 597 2.27 -7.14 11.73
C PRO A 597 0.97 -7.51 12.44
N ARG A 598 -0.05 -6.65 12.36
CA ARG A 598 -1.37 -6.94 12.94
C ARG A 598 -2.06 -8.08 12.19
N THR A 599 -2.34 -9.22 12.83
CA THR A 599 -3.10 -10.36 12.25
C THR A 599 -4.45 -9.89 11.72
N ALA A 600 -4.85 -10.34 10.52
CA ALA A 600 -6.19 -10.04 10.01
C ALA A 600 -7.25 -10.61 10.95
N ALA A 601 -8.25 -9.82 11.29
CA ALA A 601 -9.34 -10.23 12.17
C ALA A 601 -10.26 -11.24 11.47
N PRO A 602 -10.81 -12.22 12.20
CA PRO A 602 -11.77 -13.16 11.61
C PRO A 602 -13.13 -12.52 11.33
N VAL A 603 -13.40 -11.34 11.88
CA VAL A 603 -14.60 -10.54 11.62
C VAL A 603 -14.17 -9.19 11.05
N ALA A 604 -14.80 -8.78 9.95
CA ALA A 604 -14.60 -7.48 9.34
C ALA A 604 -15.91 -6.71 9.16
N LEU A 605 -15.86 -5.38 9.23
CA LEU A 605 -16.94 -4.47 8.88
C LEU A 605 -16.68 -3.85 7.51
N LEU A 606 -17.67 -3.90 6.62
CA LEU A 606 -17.58 -3.27 5.30
C LEU A 606 -17.74 -1.74 5.39
N GLU A 607 -16.75 -1.02 4.90
CA GLU A 607 -16.80 0.41 4.63
C GLU A 607 -17.11 0.65 3.13
N SER A 608 -18.39 0.87 2.83
CA SER A 608 -18.82 1.10 1.44
C SER A 608 -18.68 2.56 1.02
N TRP A 609 -17.75 2.81 0.09
CA TRP A 609 -17.63 4.08 -0.60
C TRP A 609 -18.91 4.40 -1.40
N THR A 610 -19.47 3.39 -2.07
CA THR A 610 -20.70 3.54 -2.87
C THR A 610 -21.87 4.00 -2.02
N ALA A 611 -22.13 3.32 -0.89
CA ALA A 611 -23.19 3.69 0.04
C ALA A 611 -22.98 5.10 0.62
N ARG A 612 -21.75 5.40 1.05
CA ARG A 612 -21.39 6.72 1.61
C ARG A 612 -21.63 7.85 0.61
N THR A 613 -21.42 7.58 -0.67
CA THR A 613 -21.44 8.60 -1.74
C THR A 613 -22.83 8.76 -2.34
N ASN A 614 -23.68 7.73 -2.28
CA ASN A 614 -24.97 7.69 -2.98
C ASN A 614 -25.97 8.77 -2.55
N ASP A 615 -26.22 8.91 -1.24
CA ASP A 615 -27.43 9.59 -0.77
C ASP A 615 -27.32 11.12 -0.80
N GLY A 616 -26.10 11.68 -0.82
CA GLY A 616 -25.77 13.11 -0.82
C GLY A 616 -26.61 14.06 0.03
N ASP A 617 -27.44 13.55 0.94
CA ASP A 617 -27.93 14.23 2.12
C ASP A 617 -26.88 14.06 3.24
N PRO A 618 -26.28 15.14 3.74
CA PRO A 618 -25.32 15.08 4.84
C PRO A 618 -25.88 14.43 6.12
N ALA A 619 -27.18 14.56 6.39
CA ALA A 619 -27.80 13.98 7.58
C ALA A 619 -27.88 12.45 7.47
N THR A 620 -28.27 11.93 6.30
CA THR A 620 -28.26 10.50 6.00
C THR A 620 -26.84 9.94 6.06
N ALA A 621 -25.86 10.57 5.41
CA ALA A 621 -24.46 10.15 5.45
C ALA A 621 -23.84 10.16 6.86
N ALA A 622 -24.16 11.18 7.67
CA ALA A 622 -23.76 11.22 9.07
C ALA A 622 -24.42 10.10 9.89
N GLY A 623 -25.67 9.73 9.55
CA GLY A 623 -26.35 8.55 10.07
C GLY A 623 -25.62 7.25 9.73
N LEU A 624 -25.21 7.06 8.48
CA LEU A 624 -24.46 5.88 8.02
C LEU A 624 -23.11 5.75 8.74
N ALA A 625 -22.34 6.84 8.82
CA ALA A 625 -21.03 6.84 9.50
C ALA A 625 -21.17 6.54 11.00
N ARG A 626 -22.21 7.06 11.65
CA ARG A 626 -22.51 6.73 13.05
C ARG A 626 -22.89 5.26 13.21
N CYS A 627 -23.68 4.70 12.29
CA CYS A 627 -24.04 3.29 12.29
C CYS A 627 -22.83 2.36 12.17
N LEU A 628 -21.90 2.68 11.27
CA LEU A 628 -20.65 1.94 11.11
C LEU A 628 -19.85 1.96 12.43
N LYS A 629 -19.64 3.15 13.01
CA LYS A 629 -18.92 3.31 14.29
C LYS A 629 -19.59 2.52 15.43
N ASP A 630 -20.91 2.65 15.60
CA ASP A 630 -21.65 1.97 16.66
C ASP A 630 -21.61 0.43 16.48
N THR A 631 -21.69 -0.05 15.24
CA THR A 631 -21.61 -1.48 14.92
C THR A 631 -20.22 -2.03 15.18
N HIS A 632 -19.18 -1.30 14.76
CA HIS A 632 -17.80 -1.65 15.03
C HIS A 632 -17.53 -1.75 16.53
N ALA A 633 -17.97 -0.75 17.31
CA ALA A 633 -17.86 -0.77 18.76
C ALA A 633 -18.56 -1.98 19.40
N ALA A 634 -19.77 -2.33 18.92
CA ALA A 634 -20.50 -3.51 19.39
C ALA A 634 -19.78 -4.82 19.05
N LEU A 635 -19.28 -4.96 17.83
CA LEU A 635 -18.48 -6.12 17.40
C LEU A 635 -17.22 -6.26 18.24
N GLU A 636 -16.50 -5.18 18.49
CA GLU A 636 -15.30 -5.21 19.33
C GLU A 636 -15.61 -5.56 20.79
N LEU A 637 -16.70 -5.03 21.37
CA LEU A 637 -17.12 -5.42 22.72
C LEU A 637 -17.52 -6.91 22.80
N GLY A 638 -18.06 -7.47 21.72
CA GLY A 638 -18.43 -8.89 21.67
C GLY A 638 -17.26 -9.82 21.39
N PHE A 639 -16.26 -9.37 20.62
CA PHE A 639 -15.31 -10.26 19.97
C PHE A 639 -13.82 -9.85 20.11
N GLY A 640 -13.53 -8.62 20.53
CA GLY A 640 -12.19 -8.08 20.78
C GLY A 640 -11.38 -7.71 19.53
N ASP A 641 -11.43 -8.51 18.47
CA ASP A 641 -10.63 -8.31 17.25
C ASP A 641 -11.51 -8.15 16.01
N VAL A 642 -11.58 -6.91 15.47
CA VAL A 642 -12.44 -6.55 14.33
C VAL A 642 -11.65 -5.67 13.36
N ASP A 643 -11.71 -6.02 12.08
CA ASP A 643 -11.13 -5.22 11.00
C ASP A 643 -12.17 -4.33 10.30
N ALA A 644 -11.69 -3.25 9.68
CA ALA A 644 -12.43 -2.55 8.64
C ALA A 644 -11.91 -3.01 7.27
N VAL A 645 -12.82 -3.16 6.30
CA VAL A 645 -12.48 -3.50 4.91
C VAL A 645 -13.14 -2.51 3.97
N LEU A 646 -12.35 -1.96 3.05
CA LEU A 646 -12.84 -1.09 1.99
C LEU A 646 -13.58 -1.90 0.91
N GLU A 647 -14.69 -1.37 0.40
CA GLU A 647 -15.51 -2.01 -0.65
C GLU A 647 -14.69 -2.45 -1.87
N GLU A 648 -13.72 -1.65 -2.29
CA GLU A 648 -12.84 -1.87 -3.44
C GLU A 648 -11.90 -3.06 -3.27
N ARG A 649 -11.86 -3.65 -2.08
CA ARG A 649 -10.88 -4.66 -1.66
C ARG A 649 -11.54 -5.95 -1.14
N LEU A 650 -12.85 -6.05 -1.32
CA LEU A 650 -13.62 -7.27 -1.04
C LEU A 650 -13.15 -8.48 -1.85
N ASP A 651 -12.55 -8.28 -3.01
CA ASP A 651 -11.97 -9.35 -3.85
C ASP A 651 -10.70 -9.97 -3.23
N ARG A 652 -10.07 -9.29 -2.25
CA ARG A 652 -8.76 -9.64 -1.66
C ARG A 652 -8.80 -9.81 -0.14
N LEU A 653 -9.96 -10.16 0.41
CA LEU A 653 -10.09 -10.44 1.84
C LEU A 653 -9.07 -11.50 2.30
N PRO A 654 -8.39 -11.29 3.44
CA PRO A 654 -7.53 -12.29 4.04
C PRO A 654 -8.26 -13.62 4.28
N ALA A 655 -7.54 -14.73 4.17
CA ALA A 655 -8.10 -16.06 4.39
C ALA A 655 -8.60 -16.25 5.84
N GLU A 656 -8.05 -15.50 6.78
CA GLU A 656 -8.46 -15.47 8.18
C GLU A 656 -9.83 -14.84 8.37
N THR A 657 -10.30 -13.97 7.47
CA THR A 657 -11.61 -13.32 7.57
C THR A 657 -12.71 -14.34 7.28
N ARG A 658 -13.46 -14.71 8.32
CA ARG A 658 -14.52 -15.73 8.27
C ARG A 658 -15.92 -15.11 8.23
N ALA A 659 -16.08 -13.90 8.77
CA ALA A 659 -17.35 -13.18 8.76
C ALA A 659 -17.19 -11.74 8.27
N LEU A 660 -18.18 -11.27 7.52
CA LEU A 660 -18.31 -9.87 7.10
C LEU A 660 -19.64 -9.29 7.58
N ALA A 661 -19.56 -8.19 8.31
CA ALA A 661 -20.71 -7.38 8.70
C ALA A 661 -20.94 -6.30 7.63
N VAL A 662 -22.19 -6.22 7.14
CA VAL A 662 -22.62 -5.21 6.16
C VAL A 662 -23.79 -4.44 6.76
N VAL A 663 -23.51 -3.20 7.16
CA VAL A 663 -24.48 -2.28 7.77
C VAL A 663 -24.49 -0.96 7.02
N ALA A 664 -25.60 -0.23 7.12
CA ALA A 664 -25.71 1.11 6.55
C ALA A 664 -25.23 1.20 5.08
N SER A 665 -25.44 0.12 4.31
CA SER A 665 -24.94 -0.03 2.94
C SER A 665 -26.08 -0.40 1.98
N PRO A 666 -27.09 0.47 1.78
CA PRO A 666 -28.27 0.16 0.96
C PRO A 666 -27.93 -0.13 -0.49
N ILE A 667 -26.79 0.40 -0.95
CA ILE A 667 -26.27 0.25 -2.30
C ILE A 667 -24.79 -0.11 -2.24
N VAL A 668 -24.38 -1.03 -3.10
CA VAL A 668 -22.98 -1.43 -3.30
C VAL A 668 -22.71 -1.58 -4.79
N SER A 669 -21.47 -1.44 -5.24
CA SER A 669 -21.15 -1.68 -6.66
C SER A 669 -21.44 -3.14 -7.08
N GLU A 670 -21.69 -3.39 -8.37
CA GLU A 670 -21.82 -4.77 -8.89
C GLU A 670 -20.55 -5.61 -8.63
N ALA A 671 -19.37 -4.98 -8.68
CA ALA A 671 -18.11 -5.63 -8.33
C ALA A 671 -18.10 -6.07 -6.85
N ALA A 672 -18.55 -5.20 -5.94
CA ALA A 672 -18.69 -5.55 -4.53
C ALA A 672 -19.71 -6.67 -4.33
N ALA A 673 -20.87 -6.60 -4.98
CA ALA A 673 -21.88 -7.66 -4.93
C ALA A 673 -21.33 -9.02 -5.41
N ALA A 674 -20.57 -9.04 -6.50
CA ALA A 674 -19.90 -10.25 -7.00
C ALA A 674 -18.85 -10.79 -6.00
N SER A 675 -18.05 -9.92 -5.40
CA SER A 675 -17.05 -10.29 -4.38
C SER A 675 -17.70 -10.85 -3.12
N LEU A 676 -18.83 -10.29 -2.69
CA LEU A 676 -19.63 -10.84 -1.58
C LEU A 676 -20.16 -12.24 -1.90
N VAL A 677 -20.70 -12.46 -3.10
CA VAL A 677 -21.13 -13.80 -3.56
C VAL A 677 -19.96 -14.78 -3.54
N ALA A 678 -18.79 -14.38 -4.05
CA ALA A 678 -17.60 -15.21 -4.05
C ALA A 678 -17.11 -15.54 -2.63
N PHE A 679 -17.19 -14.57 -1.70
CA PHE A 679 -16.87 -14.78 -0.29
C PHE A 679 -17.82 -15.78 0.37
N ALA A 680 -19.12 -15.63 0.18
CA ALA A 680 -20.11 -16.57 0.74
C ALA A 680 -19.92 -17.99 0.18
N ARG A 681 -19.69 -18.13 -1.13
CA ARG A 681 -19.52 -19.43 -1.79
C ARG A 681 -18.27 -20.19 -1.36
N ARG A 682 -17.25 -19.51 -0.85
CA ARG A 682 -16.06 -20.16 -0.25
C ARG A 682 -16.20 -20.46 1.25
N GLY A 683 -17.41 -20.36 1.80
CA GLY A 683 -17.71 -20.64 3.20
C GLY A 683 -17.61 -19.43 4.13
N GLY A 684 -17.55 -18.22 3.59
CA GLY A 684 -17.62 -16.99 4.37
C GLY A 684 -19.05 -16.71 4.87
N GLU A 685 -19.16 -16.13 6.07
CA GLU A 685 -20.44 -15.79 6.70
C GLU A 685 -20.74 -14.30 6.48
N ILE A 686 -21.83 -13.96 5.76
CA ILE A 686 -22.22 -12.56 5.56
C ILE A 686 -23.38 -12.24 6.49
N PHE A 687 -23.20 -11.22 7.33
CA PHE A 687 -24.25 -10.69 8.18
C PHE A 687 -24.69 -9.32 7.68
N VAL A 688 -25.97 -9.18 7.33
CA VAL A 688 -26.51 -7.98 6.66
C VAL A 688 -27.60 -7.32 7.50
N GLU A 689 -27.50 -6.01 7.66
CA GLU A 689 -28.54 -5.21 8.29
C GLU A 689 -29.78 -5.09 7.39
N PRO A 690 -31.02 -5.20 7.91
CA PRO A 690 -32.22 -4.92 7.13
C PRO A 690 -32.18 -3.54 6.44
N GLY A 691 -32.16 -3.56 5.11
CA GLY A 691 -32.05 -2.35 4.28
C GLY A 691 -30.63 -2.06 3.77
N SER A 692 -29.66 -2.93 4.06
CA SER A 692 -28.37 -3.00 3.35
C SER A 692 -28.44 -4.00 2.19
N LEU A 693 -27.53 -3.86 1.22
CA LEU A 693 -27.44 -4.69 0.01
C LEU A 693 -28.74 -4.76 -0.78
N VAL A 694 -29.45 -3.63 -0.87
CA VAL A 694 -30.77 -3.57 -1.52
C VAL A 694 -30.62 -3.42 -3.02
N ARG A 695 -29.59 -2.71 -3.52
CA ARG A 695 -29.41 -2.40 -4.95
C ARG A 695 -27.94 -2.24 -5.31
N THR A 696 -27.69 -2.15 -6.61
CA THR A 696 -26.36 -1.95 -7.20
C THR A 696 -26.16 -0.58 -7.82
N ALA A 697 -27.25 0.03 -8.32
CA ALA A 697 -27.33 1.41 -8.73
C ALA A 697 -28.66 2.06 -8.28
N PRO A 698 -28.75 3.39 -8.19
CA PRO A 698 -30.01 4.09 -8.01
C PRO A 698 -30.99 3.74 -9.12
N GLY A 699 -32.21 3.34 -8.76
CA GLY A 699 -33.25 2.95 -9.72
C GLY A 699 -33.18 1.50 -10.20
N ASP A 700 -32.12 0.74 -9.87
CA ASP A 700 -32.06 -0.69 -10.16
C ASP A 700 -33.16 -1.46 -9.42
N ARG A 701 -33.47 -2.65 -9.97
CA ARG A 701 -34.30 -3.63 -9.28
C ARG A 701 -33.63 -4.07 -7.97
N PRO A 702 -34.40 -4.54 -6.97
CA PRO A 702 -33.83 -5.10 -5.76
C PRO A 702 -32.79 -6.19 -6.06
N LEU A 703 -31.63 -6.08 -5.42
CA LEU A 703 -30.55 -7.06 -5.42
C LEU A 703 -31.00 -8.27 -4.60
N ASP A 704 -31.21 -9.41 -5.27
CA ASP A 704 -31.41 -10.69 -4.58
C ASP A 704 -30.08 -11.40 -4.39
N LEU A 705 -29.34 -10.99 -3.36
CA LEU A 705 -28.05 -11.58 -3.05
C LEU A 705 -28.17 -13.05 -2.64
N ALA A 706 -29.25 -13.43 -1.95
CA ALA A 706 -29.50 -14.80 -1.52
C ALA A 706 -29.63 -15.75 -2.73
N ALA A 707 -30.40 -15.36 -3.74
CA ALA A 707 -30.50 -16.11 -4.98
C ALA A 707 -29.16 -16.19 -5.74
N ARG A 708 -28.37 -15.10 -5.75
CA ARG A 708 -27.03 -15.08 -6.38
C ARG A 708 -26.03 -15.97 -5.65
N ILE A 709 -26.07 -16.07 -4.33
CA ILE A 709 -25.19 -16.95 -3.54
C ILE A 709 -25.48 -18.41 -3.86
N GLY A 710 -26.76 -18.81 -3.89
CA GLY A 710 -27.20 -20.18 -4.06
C GLY A 710 -27.13 -21.01 -2.77
N GLY A 711 -27.44 -22.31 -2.84
CA GLY A 711 -27.59 -23.18 -1.66
C GLY A 711 -26.30 -23.52 -0.88
N SER A 712 -25.13 -23.07 -1.33
CA SER A 712 -23.83 -23.42 -0.74
C SER A 712 -23.15 -22.29 0.06
N GLY A 713 -23.74 -21.10 0.13
CA GLY A 713 -23.19 -19.98 0.90
C GLY A 713 -24.19 -19.42 1.91
N SER A 714 -23.67 -18.71 2.93
CA SER A 714 -24.45 -18.27 4.08
C SER A 714 -24.68 -16.76 4.09
N LEU A 715 -25.95 -16.37 4.19
CA LEU A 715 -26.39 -14.99 4.36
C LEU A 715 -27.32 -14.90 5.58
N HIS A 716 -26.98 -14.06 6.54
CA HIS A 716 -27.72 -13.89 7.78
C HIS A 716 -28.25 -12.48 7.91
N THR A 717 -29.49 -12.36 8.33
CA THR A 717 -30.02 -11.07 8.77
C THR A 717 -29.42 -10.76 10.13
N LEU A 718 -28.87 -9.56 10.28
CA LEU A 718 -28.36 -9.11 11.57
C LEU A 718 -29.46 -9.02 12.61
N PRO A 719 -29.17 -9.34 13.88
CA PRO A 719 -30.04 -8.94 14.98
C PRO A 719 -30.10 -7.42 14.96
N THR A 720 -31.19 -6.88 14.42
CA THR A 720 -31.37 -5.47 14.13
C THR A 720 -30.89 -4.63 15.31
N LEU A 721 -29.74 -3.96 15.17
CA LEU A 721 -29.39 -2.92 16.11
C LEU A 721 -30.32 -1.78 15.80
N ALA A 722 -31.40 -1.68 16.57
CA ALA A 722 -32.44 -0.67 16.39
C ALA A 722 -31.90 0.78 16.40
N ARG A 723 -30.60 0.98 16.66
CA ARG A 723 -29.83 2.22 16.63
C ARG A 723 -29.79 2.91 15.27
N CYS A 724 -29.66 2.16 14.17
CA CYS A 724 -29.63 2.78 12.84
C CYS A 724 -30.98 3.37 12.41
N ARG A 725 -32.04 3.05 13.16
CA ARG A 725 -33.38 3.62 13.02
C ARG A 725 -33.86 4.34 14.30
N GLY A 726 -32.93 4.76 15.18
CA GLY A 726 -33.21 5.66 16.30
C GLY A 726 -33.46 5.03 17.68
N ALA A 727 -33.56 3.71 17.81
CA ALA A 727 -33.76 3.03 19.10
C ALA A 727 -32.42 2.67 19.78
N ARG A 728 -32.22 3.17 21.01
CA ARG A 728 -30.97 2.99 21.76
C ARG A 728 -30.88 1.60 22.39
N ILE A 729 -30.16 0.69 21.76
CA ILE A 729 -29.70 -0.56 22.40
C ILE A 729 -28.34 -0.29 23.10
N SER A 730 -28.06 -0.92 24.23
CA SER A 730 -26.72 -0.85 24.86
C SER A 730 -25.66 -1.51 23.96
N PRO A 731 -24.45 -0.93 23.76
CA PRO A 731 -23.37 -1.56 22.99
C PRO A 731 -23.00 -2.96 23.51
N HIS A 732 -23.08 -3.19 24.83
CA HIS A 732 -22.80 -4.50 25.43
C HIS A 732 -23.87 -5.55 25.07
N ARG A 733 -25.14 -5.15 25.03
CA ARG A 733 -26.22 -6.06 24.60
C ARG A 733 -26.06 -6.41 23.13
N ALA A 734 -25.68 -5.43 22.31
CA ALA A 734 -25.36 -5.63 20.90
C ALA A 734 -24.15 -6.57 20.73
N GLY A 735 -23.07 -6.35 21.49
CA GLY A 735 -21.87 -7.18 21.46
C GLY A 735 -22.13 -8.62 21.90
N ARG A 736 -22.96 -8.85 22.93
CA ARG A 736 -23.37 -10.22 23.31
C ARG A 736 -24.15 -10.93 22.20
N ALA A 737 -25.10 -10.25 21.58
CA ALA A 737 -25.87 -10.83 20.47
C ALA A 737 -24.96 -11.17 19.28
N TRP A 738 -23.95 -10.33 19.01
CA TRP A 738 -22.92 -10.62 18.02
C TRP A 738 -22.06 -11.83 18.38
N ALA A 739 -21.59 -11.90 19.63
CA ALA A 739 -20.79 -13.01 20.12
C ALA A 739 -21.55 -14.35 20.02
N GLU A 740 -22.83 -14.37 20.41
CA GLU A 740 -23.72 -15.53 20.27
C GLU A 740 -23.89 -15.92 18.79
N ALA A 741 -24.25 -14.97 17.92
CA ALA A 741 -24.46 -15.23 16.50
C ALA A 741 -23.21 -15.74 15.77
N LEU A 742 -22.02 -15.27 16.15
CA LEU A 742 -20.75 -15.75 15.60
C LEU A 742 -20.36 -17.12 16.17
N ALA A 743 -20.59 -17.35 17.48
CA ALA A 743 -20.31 -18.63 18.13
C ALA A 743 -21.14 -19.78 17.54
N ASP A 744 -22.42 -19.54 17.23
CA ASP A 744 -23.30 -20.50 16.55
C ASP A 744 -22.77 -20.94 15.17
N ARG A 745 -21.83 -20.17 14.59
CA ARG A 745 -21.16 -20.46 13.31
C ARG A 745 -19.75 -21.00 13.49
N GLY A 746 -19.35 -21.33 14.72
CA GLY A 746 -17.99 -21.78 15.02
C GLY A 746 -16.93 -20.69 14.77
N ILE A 747 -17.32 -19.42 14.89
CA ILE A 747 -16.42 -18.27 14.84
C ILE A 747 -16.26 -17.78 16.28
N SER A 748 -15.12 -18.06 16.89
CA SER A 748 -14.84 -17.72 18.29
C SER A 748 -13.79 -16.61 18.40
N PRO A 749 -13.88 -15.73 19.41
CA PRO A 749 -12.92 -14.66 19.60
C PRO A 749 -11.52 -15.20 19.88
N ARG A 750 -10.51 -14.50 19.37
CA ARG A 750 -9.10 -14.81 19.67
C ARG A 750 -8.71 -14.42 21.08
N LEU A 751 -9.34 -13.37 21.60
CA LEU A 751 -9.13 -12.83 22.93
C LEU A 751 -10.50 -12.56 23.57
N ALA A 752 -10.64 -12.84 24.85
CA ALA A 752 -11.83 -12.48 25.61
C ALA A 752 -11.44 -11.83 26.94
N THR A 753 -12.29 -10.92 27.42
CA THR A 753 -12.17 -10.30 28.74
C THR A 753 -13.38 -10.65 29.59
N LYS A 754 -13.23 -10.57 30.92
CA LYS A 754 -14.34 -10.79 31.87
C LYS A 754 -15.16 -9.53 32.13
N ASP A 755 -14.61 -8.38 31.77
CA ASP A 755 -15.20 -7.07 31.98
C ASP A 755 -15.13 -6.23 30.69
N ASP A 756 -15.96 -5.21 30.63
CA ASP A 756 -16.21 -4.38 29.46
C ASP A 756 -15.42 -3.06 29.45
N GLU A 757 -14.70 -2.80 30.52
CA GLU A 757 -13.77 -1.67 30.68
C GLU A 757 -12.35 -2.07 30.27
N THR A 758 -12.10 -3.32 29.89
CA THR A 758 -10.80 -3.80 29.38
C THR A 758 -10.85 -3.88 27.85
N GLY A 759 -10.07 -3.03 27.18
CA GLY A 759 -9.83 -3.14 25.73
C GLY A 759 -8.74 -4.16 25.46
N VAL A 760 -8.89 -5.00 24.43
CA VAL A 760 -7.89 -6.01 24.06
C VAL A 760 -7.61 -6.04 22.57
N ALA A 761 -6.37 -6.34 22.21
CA ALA A 761 -5.95 -6.55 20.82
C ALA A 761 -4.80 -7.56 20.73
N VAL A 762 -4.62 -8.18 19.56
CA VAL A 762 -3.53 -9.11 19.27
C VAL A 762 -2.78 -8.70 18.01
N ARG A 763 -1.45 -8.80 18.05
CA ARG A 763 -0.58 -8.76 16.87
C ARG A 763 0.27 -10.00 16.87
N ALA A 764 0.20 -10.81 15.82
CA ALA A 764 0.95 -12.06 15.77
C ALA A 764 1.36 -12.43 14.35
N ASP A 765 2.50 -13.12 14.25
CA ASP A 765 2.88 -13.91 13.09
C ASP A 765 3.19 -15.36 13.51
N ALA A 766 3.97 -16.07 12.70
CA ALA A 766 4.36 -17.46 12.98
C ALA A 766 5.39 -17.58 14.11
N GLU A 767 6.16 -16.53 14.38
CA GLU A 767 7.37 -16.54 15.22
C GLU A 767 7.28 -15.62 16.45
N ILE A 768 6.42 -14.60 16.43
CA ILE A 768 6.23 -13.63 17.52
C ILE A 768 4.74 -13.29 17.68
N ALA A 769 4.27 -13.12 18.93
CA ALA A 769 2.94 -12.64 19.25
C ALA A 769 2.95 -11.61 20.40
N HIS A 770 2.08 -10.61 20.29
CA HIS A 770 1.81 -9.59 21.31
C HIS A 770 0.31 -9.53 21.61
N VAL A 771 -0.04 -9.51 22.90
CA VAL A 771 -1.40 -9.27 23.40
C VAL A 771 -1.40 -7.97 24.20
N TYR A 772 -2.31 -7.08 23.86
CA TYR A 772 -2.52 -5.81 24.54
C TYR A 772 -3.77 -5.92 25.43
N ALA A 773 -3.68 -5.38 26.64
CA ALA A 773 -4.85 -5.10 27.48
C ALA A 773 -4.78 -3.67 28.02
N ILE A 774 -5.84 -2.89 27.83
CA ILE A 774 -5.93 -1.48 28.17
C ILE A 774 -7.03 -1.28 29.20
N ASN A 775 -6.72 -0.54 30.26
CA ASN A 775 -7.70 -0.18 31.28
C ASN A 775 -8.47 1.09 30.87
N HIS A 776 -9.68 0.94 30.31
CA HIS A 776 -10.61 2.05 30.05
C HIS A 776 -11.45 2.43 31.27
N GLY A 777 -11.32 1.70 32.39
CA GLY A 777 -12.03 1.95 33.63
C GLY A 777 -11.49 3.17 34.40
N GLU A 778 -12.26 3.64 35.38
CA GLU A 778 -11.93 4.86 36.15
C GLU A 778 -10.97 4.61 37.32
N THR A 779 -10.69 3.35 37.67
CA THR A 779 -9.83 2.98 38.79
C THR A 779 -8.73 2.00 38.37
N ALA A 780 -7.63 2.00 39.14
CA ALA A 780 -6.54 1.05 38.91
C ALA A 780 -7.00 -0.36 39.27
N ARG A 781 -6.79 -1.33 38.39
CA ARG A 781 -7.28 -2.71 38.57
C ARG A 781 -6.44 -3.73 37.81
N PRO A 782 -6.35 -4.98 38.27
CA PRO A 782 -5.67 -6.03 37.54
C PRO A 782 -6.43 -6.33 36.24
N LEU A 783 -5.71 -6.52 35.14
CA LEU A 783 -6.30 -6.88 33.85
C LEU A 783 -6.14 -8.37 33.60
N GLN A 784 -7.18 -9.01 33.05
CA GLN A 784 -7.17 -10.43 32.70
C GLN A 784 -7.67 -10.63 31.27
N VAL A 785 -6.93 -11.43 30.50
CA VAL A 785 -7.28 -11.76 29.11
C VAL A 785 -7.27 -13.27 28.93
N GLU A 786 -8.38 -13.82 28.44
CA GLU A 786 -8.49 -15.22 28.06
C GLU A 786 -8.08 -15.39 26.59
N LEU A 787 -7.16 -16.32 26.36
CA LEU A 787 -6.64 -16.68 25.05
C LEU A 787 -7.57 -17.72 24.40
N GLY A 788 -8.05 -17.38 23.20
CA GLY A 788 -8.74 -18.28 22.28
C GLY A 788 -7.80 -19.36 21.72
N GLN A 789 -8.36 -20.29 20.95
CA GLN A 789 -7.56 -21.39 20.37
C GLN A 789 -6.63 -20.94 19.22
N ASP A 790 -6.89 -19.77 18.62
CA ASP A 790 -6.29 -19.31 17.35
C ASP A 790 -5.61 -17.93 17.46
N VAL A 791 -4.61 -17.81 18.35
CA VAL A 791 -3.82 -16.57 18.50
C VAL A 791 -2.79 -16.39 17.36
N ALA A 792 -2.64 -17.35 16.44
CA ALA A 792 -1.73 -17.27 15.29
C ALA A 792 -2.49 -17.04 13.95
N PRO A 793 -1.85 -16.43 12.92
CA PRO A 793 -2.40 -16.37 11.57
C PRO A 793 -2.62 -17.77 10.98
N GLY A 794 -3.70 -17.96 10.21
CA GLY A 794 -3.94 -19.17 9.43
C GLY A 794 -4.34 -20.45 10.20
N GLY A 795 -4.86 -20.34 11.42
CA GLY A 795 -5.45 -21.48 12.15
C GLY A 795 -4.47 -22.57 12.59
N ARG A 796 -3.15 -22.33 12.48
CA ARG A 796 -2.14 -23.18 13.11
C ARG A 796 -2.13 -22.89 14.62
N ARG A 797 -2.45 -23.88 15.45
CA ARG A 797 -2.28 -23.80 16.92
C ARG A 797 -0.80 -23.60 17.25
N VAL A 798 -0.36 -22.35 17.41
CA VAL A 798 1.06 -22.06 17.67
C VAL A 798 1.26 -21.40 19.03
N TRP A 799 0.31 -20.63 19.56
CA TRP A 799 0.55 -19.75 20.71
C TRP A 799 -0.16 -20.12 22.02
N GLY A 800 -0.48 -21.40 22.24
CA GLY A 800 -1.20 -21.93 23.42
C GLY A 800 -0.49 -21.71 24.77
N PRO A 801 -0.26 -22.73 25.62
CA PRO A 801 0.39 -22.55 26.93
C PRO A 801 1.91 -22.32 26.80
N ARG A 802 2.33 -21.40 25.94
CA ARG A 802 3.71 -20.91 25.85
C ARG A 802 4.00 -19.98 27.03
N ALA A 803 5.28 -19.77 27.34
CA ALA A 803 5.71 -18.77 28.29
C ALA A 803 5.42 -17.38 27.72
N TRP A 804 4.38 -16.74 28.23
CA TRP A 804 4.12 -15.33 27.97
C TRP A 804 4.93 -14.49 28.95
N THR A 805 5.37 -13.32 28.51
CA THR A 805 6.14 -12.40 29.33
C THR A 805 5.53 -11.01 29.22
N GLU A 806 5.24 -10.38 30.36
CA GLU A 806 4.87 -8.96 30.37
C GLU A 806 6.07 -8.13 29.91
N LEU A 807 5.97 -7.42 28.79
CA LEU A 807 7.12 -6.74 28.16
C LEU A 807 7.66 -5.57 29.00
N ARG A 808 6.81 -4.97 29.85
CA ARG A 808 7.20 -3.85 30.71
C ARG A 808 8.13 -4.32 31.82
N SER A 809 7.69 -5.32 32.59
CA SER A 809 8.41 -5.85 33.75
C SER A 809 9.38 -6.97 33.39
N GLY A 810 9.17 -7.66 32.26
CA GLY A 810 9.84 -8.92 31.93
C GLY A 810 9.35 -10.10 32.78
N THR A 811 8.25 -9.93 33.53
CA THR A 811 7.74 -10.96 34.44
C THR A 811 7.01 -12.04 33.64
N PRO A 812 7.29 -13.34 33.88
CA PRO A 812 6.54 -14.41 33.25
C PRO A 812 5.05 -14.32 33.59
N ALA A 813 4.21 -14.14 32.59
CA ALA A 813 2.78 -14.27 32.70
C ALA A 813 2.42 -15.75 32.53
N THR A 814 2.17 -16.45 33.64
CA THR A 814 1.64 -17.81 33.57
C THR A 814 0.18 -17.74 33.22
N ALA A 815 -0.19 -18.35 32.11
CA ALA A 815 -1.59 -18.53 31.78
C ALA A 815 -2.19 -19.49 32.81
N ARG A 816 -3.05 -19.02 33.75
CA ARG A 816 -3.67 -19.93 34.74
C ARG A 816 -4.52 -20.95 33.98
N GLY A 817 -4.29 -22.24 34.18
CA GLY A 817 -4.89 -23.30 33.35
C GLY A 817 -4.45 -23.30 31.88
N GLY A 818 -3.34 -22.62 31.55
CA GLY A 818 -2.77 -22.53 30.20
C GLY A 818 -3.44 -21.53 29.26
N ARG A 819 -4.43 -20.74 29.72
CA ARG A 819 -5.24 -19.87 28.83
C ARG A 819 -5.50 -18.44 29.29
N THR A 820 -5.26 -18.05 30.55
CA THR A 820 -5.58 -16.69 31.02
C THR A 820 -4.33 -15.89 31.36
N LEU A 821 -4.03 -14.83 30.61
CA LEU A 821 -3.01 -13.84 30.95
C LEU A 821 -3.53 -12.91 32.05
N SER A 822 -2.66 -12.51 32.97
CA SER A 822 -2.99 -11.61 34.06
C SER A 822 -1.84 -10.65 34.30
N SER A 823 -2.16 -9.38 34.58
CA SER A 823 -1.14 -8.39 34.93
C SER A 823 -0.54 -8.71 36.29
N GLU A 824 0.72 -8.35 36.50
CA GLU A 824 1.42 -8.57 37.78
C GLU A 824 0.77 -7.80 38.95
N GLY A 825 0.16 -6.64 38.64
CA GLY A 825 -0.56 -5.81 39.60
C GLY A 825 -1.65 -4.95 38.95
N PRO A 826 -2.23 -3.99 39.71
CA PRO A 826 -3.21 -3.07 39.19
C PRO A 826 -2.64 -2.17 38.09
N VAL A 827 -3.34 -2.10 36.95
CA VAL A 827 -3.04 -1.22 35.83
C VAL A 827 -3.84 0.07 36.00
N ALA A 828 -3.18 1.22 35.96
CA ALA A 828 -3.85 2.51 36.15
C ALA A 828 -4.85 2.82 35.01
N PRO A 829 -5.85 3.68 35.25
CA PRO A 829 -6.74 4.17 34.20
C PRO A 829 -5.96 4.77 33.02
N GLY A 830 -6.30 4.36 31.80
CA GLY A 830 -5.64 4.81 30.57
C GLY A 830 -4.29 4.15 30.27
N GLU A 831 -3.80 3.26 31.14
CA GLU A 831 -2.59 2.47 30.91
C GLU A 831 -2.89 1.14 30.22
N ALA A 832 -1.82 0.56 29.66
CA ALA A 832 -1.85 -0.76 29.06
C ALA A 832 -0.82 -1.70 29.69
N VAL A 833 -1.12 -3.00 29.61
CA VAL A 833 -0.14 -4.08 29.73
C VAL A 833 0.00 -4.75 28.37
N VAL A 834 1.24 -5.08 28.01
CA VAL A 834 1.56 -5.81 26.78
C VAL A 834 2.30 -7.09 27.16
N TRP A 835 1.75 -8.23 26.76
CA TRP A 835 2.42 -9.52 26.88
C TRP A 835 2.97 -9.97 25.53
N GLY A 836 4.21 -10.45 25.52
CA GLY A 836 4.83 -11.07 24.36
C GLY A 836 5.00 -12.58 24.50
N ALA A 837 5.00 -13.28 23.38
CA ALA A 837 5.45 -14.67 23.27
C ALA A 837 6.30 -14.86 22.00
N ILE A 838 7.32 -15.72 22.09
CA ILE A 838 8.18 -16.09 20.95
C ILE A 838 8.19 -17.60 20.75
N ALA A 839 8.19 -18.05 19.50
CA ALA A 839 8.12 -19.46 19.15
C ALA A 839 9.42 -20.20 19.41
N ARG A 840 10.54 -19.54 19.11
CA ARG A 840 11.90 -20.05 19.23
C ARG A 840 12.73 -19.04 20.02
N PRO A 841 12.85 -19.20 21.35
CA PRO A 841 13.63 -18.28 22.17
C PRO A 841 15.11 -18.35 21.81
N ALA A 842 15.81 -17.24 22.02
CA ALA A 842 17.25 -17.15 21.83
C ALA A 842 17.99 -18.08 22.80
N GLU A 843 18.81 -18.98 22.27
CA GLU A 843 19.77 -19.75 23.07
C GLU A 843 21.10 -19.02 23.13
N ARG A 844 21.51 -18.41 22.02
CA ARG A 844 22.75 -17.66 21.91
C ARG A 844 22.52 -16.33 21.22
N ILE A 845 23.00 -15.25 21.83
CA ILE A 845 23.14 -13.95 21.18
C ILE A 845 24.64 -13.61 21.16
N THR A 846 25.16 -13.34 19.98
CA THR A 846 26.53 -12.85 19.77
C THR A 846 26.47 -11.38 19.41
N ALA A 847 27.32 -10.57 20.05
CA ALA A 847 27.41 -9.15 19.78
C ALA A 847 28.88 -8.80 19.51
N SER A 848 29.13 -8.09 18.41
CA SER A 848 30.46 -7.58 18.05
C SER A 848 30.40 -6.07 17.96
N LEU A 849 31.24 -5.40 18.73
CA LEU A 849 31.39 -3.95 18.71
C LEU A 849 32.52 -3.56 17.75
N ARG A 850 32.24 -2.69 16.78
CA ARG A 850 33.23 -2.16 15.83
C ARG A 850 33.30 -0.64 15.91
N ARG A 851 34.50 -0.09 15.77
CA ARG A 851 34.74 1.36 15.77
C ARG A 851 34.89 1.84 14.33
N GLU A 852 34.02 2.75 13.92
CA GLU A 852 33.97 3.29 12.56
C GLU A 852 33.92 4.82 12.63
N ALA A 853 34.93 5.52 12.10
CA ALA A 853 34.94 6.98 11.90
C ALA A 853 34.38 7.84 13.07
N GLY A 854 34.71 7.49 14.32
CA GLY A 854 34.25 8.22 15.51
C GLY A 854 32.94 7.74 16.13
N ARG A 855 32.31 6.69 15.57
CA ARG A 855 31.13 6.00 16.10
C ARG A 855 31.46 4.57 16.52
N LEU A 856 30.63 3.99 17.39
CA LEU A 856 30.62 2.55 17.64
C LEU A 856 29.39 1.92 17.00
N ALA A 857 29.62 0.92 16.15
CA ALA A 857 28.60 0.08 15.55
C ALA A 857 28.56 -1.26 16.32
N LEU A 858 27.43 -1.55 16.97
CA LEU A 858 27.17 -2.83 17.59
C LEU A 858 26.41 -3.72 16.61
N THR A 859 27.03 -4.82 16.17
CA THR A 859 26.35 -5.86 15.38
C THR A 859 25.92 -6.99 16.29
N ILE A 860 24.65 -7.37 16.22
CA ILE A 860 24.03 -8.39 17.07
C ILE A 860 23.54 -9.51 16.16
N GLN A 861 23.79 -10.77 16.50
CA GLN A 861 23.25 -11.94 15.83
C GLN A 861 22.68 -12.92 16.84
N GLY A 862 21.45 -13.39 16.61
CA GLY A 862 20.79 -14.35 17.50
C GLY A 862 20.59 -15.71 16.85
N ARG A 863 20.73 -16.77 17.65
CA ARG A 863 20.41 -18.16 17.26
C ARG A 863 19.58 -18.88 18.33
N ASP A 864 18.68 -19.75 17.87
CA ASP A 864 17.91 -20.66 18.73
C ASP A 864 18.75 -21.87 19.16
N ALA A 865 18.17 -22.76 19.98
CA ALA A 865 18.85 -23.95 20.50
C ALA A 865 19.25 -24.95 19.39
N ALA A 866 18.61 -24.91 18.23
CA ALA A 866 18.97 -25.72 17.06
C ALA A 866 20.07 -25.07 16.20
N GLY A 867 20.56 -23.89 16.60
CA GLY A 867 21.56 -23.13 15.84
C GLY A 867 20.97 -22.34 14.67
N THR A 868 19.64 -22.32 14.52
CA THR A 868 18.95 -21.57 13.47
C THR A 868 18.98 -20.08 13.81
N VAL A 869 19.19 -19.26 12.80
CA VAL A 869 19.13 -17.80 12.93
C VAL A 869 17.73 -17.39 13.36
N LEU A 870 17.64 -16.48 14.35
CA LEU A 870 16.37 -15.98 14.86
C LEU A 870 15.59 -15.21 13.79
N ALA A 871 14.26 -15.22 13.94
CA ALA A 871 13.35 -14.56 13.02
C ALA A 871 13.55 -13.04 12.98
N GLU A 872 13.18 -12.45 11.84
CA GLU A 872 13.03 -11.00 11.71
C GLU A 872 12.01 -10.49 12.73
N GLY A 873 12.32 -9.38 13.39
CA GLY A 873 11.46 -8.82 14.44
C GLY A 873 11.73 -9.32 15.86
N TYR A 874 12.68 -10.25 16.07
CA TYR A 874 13.01 -10.73 17.42
C TYR A 874 13.46 -9.55 18.32
N PRO A 875 12.79 -9.30 19.46
CA PRO A 875 13.07 -8.17 20.33
C PRO A 875 14.39 -8.33 21.08
N ILE A 876 15.22 -7.29 21.04
CA ILE A 876 16.46 -7.20 21.80
C ILE A 876 16.51 -5.85 22.51
N ALA A 877 16.86 -5.87 23.79
CA ALA A 877 17.21 -4.68 24.55
C ALA A 877 18.74 -4.65 24.75
N PHE A 878 19.33 -3.47 24.62
CA PHE A 878 20.72 -3.20 24.95
C PHE A 878 20.76 -2.26 26.16
N SER A 879 21.55 -2.59 27.18
CA SER A 879 21.70 -1.80 28.40
C SER A 879 23.16 -1.58 28.74
N ILE A 880 23.46 -0.43 29.33
CA ILE A 880 24.76 -0.08 29.87
C ILE A 880 24.66 -0.19 31.40
N VAL A 881 25.45 -1.09 31.97
CA VAL A 881 25.50 -1.44 33.38
C VAL A 881 26.65 -0.70 34.05
N GLY A 882 26.36 0.02 35.12
CA GLY A 882 27.37 0.48 36.08
C GLY A 882 28.07 1.81 35.79
N THR A 883 27.48 2.73 35.02
CA THR A 883 28.07 4.07 34.82
C THR A 883 27.12 5.19 35.24
N GLU A 884 27.52 5.99 36.25
CA GLU A 884 26.90 7.27 36.63
C GLU A 884 27.21 8.41 35.62
N ALA A 885 27.61 8.08 34.40
CA ALA A 885 28.03 9.07 33.41
C ALA A 885 26.84 9.96 32.98
N PRO A 886 26.87 11.28 33.24
CA PRO A 886 25.80 12.19 32.86
C PRO A 886 25.57 12.15 31.34
N GLY A 887 24.35 11.83 30.90
CA GLY A 887 24.00 11.72 29.47
C GLY A 887 24.03 10.30 28.90
N CYS A 888 24.51 9.31 29.67
CA CYS A 888 24.31 7.88 29.39
C CYS A 888 23.21 7.34 30.29
N ASN A 889 21.99 7.86 30.10
CA ASN A 889 20.85 7.36 30.84
C ASN A 889 20.57 5.90 30.42
N SER A 890 20.35 5.06 31.43
CA SER A 890 20.01 3.63 31.40
C SER A 890 18.73 3.26 30.64
N ALA A 891 18.17 4.17 29.85
CA ALA A 891 17.08 3.87 28.93
C ALA A 891 17.63 2.96 27.84
N GLY A 892 17.53 1.64 28.07
CA GLY A 892 18.10 0.65 27.17
C GLY A 892 17.64 0.87 25.73
N VAL A 893 18.59 0.83 24.79
CA VAL A 893 18.29 0.92 23.37
C VAL A 893 17.56 -0.37 22.98
N SER A 894 16.32 -0.24 22.54
CA SER A 894 15.51 -1.38 22.13
C SER A 894 15.46 -1.45 20.60
N THR A 895 15.72 -2.63 20.05
CA THR A 895 15.73 -2.88 18.62
C THR A 895 15.17 -4.28 18.33
N VAL A 896 15.14 -4.67 17.06
CA VAL A 896 14.84 -6.04 16.64
C VAL A 896 15.85 -6.54 15.61
N LEU A 897 15.99 -7.87 15.51
CA LEU A 897 16.84 -8.51 14.49
C LEU A 897 16.22 -8.38 13.08
N ARG A 898 17.05 -8.10 12.07
CA ARG A 898 16.76 -8.05 10.62
C ARG A 898 17.54 -9.15 9.90
N GLY A 899 16.87 -10.10 9.26
CA GLY A 899 17.57 -11.26 8.66
C GLY A 899 18.48 -12.01 9.65
N GLY A 900 18.15 -11.95 10.95
CA GLY A 900 18.96 -12.49 12.03
C GLY A 900 20.03 -11.58 12.63
N GLN A 901 20.18 -10.36 12.12
CA GLN A 901 21.19 -9.40 12.57
C GLN A 901 20.60 -8.02 12.91
N ALA A 902 21.09 -7.35 13.93
CA ALA A 902 20.77 -5.94 14.19
C ALA A 902 22.06 -5.12 14.24
N GLN A 903 22.00 -3.87 13.77
CA GLN A 903 23.07 -2.89 13.92
C GLN A 903 22.55 -1.72 14.74
N ILE A 904 23.29 -1.35 15.79
CA ILE A 904 23.00 -0.20 16.65
C ILE A 904 24.17 0.76 16.58
N GLU A 905 23.92 2.02 16.22
CA GLU A 905 24.89 3.10 16.32
C GLU A 905 24.84 3.72 17.73
N LEU A 906 25.99 3.76 18.41
CA LEU A 906 26.13 4.34 19.75
C LEU A 906 26.96 5.63 19.64
N GLU A 907 26.30 6.80 19.67
CA GLU A 907 26.97 8.09 19.51
C GLU A 907 27.54 8.66 20.84
N THR A 908 26.82 8.58 21.96
CA THR A 908 27.21 9.26 23.22
C THR A 908 27.80 8.36 24.30
N CYS A 909 27.62 7.03 24.22
CA CYS A 909 28.03 6.09 25.28
C CYS A 909 29.12 5.10 24.85
N ALA A 910 29.78 5.40 23.74
CA ALA A 910 30.82 4.56 23.16
C ALA A 910 31.97 4.26 24.13
N THR A 911 32.38 5.25 24.94
CA THR A 911 33.45 5.11 25.93
C THR A 911 33.07 4.20 27.10
N ALA A 912 31.80 4.16 27.50
CA ALA A 912 31.34 3.27 28.57
C ALA A 912 31.46 1.80 28.14
N CYS A 913 31.16 1.47 26.88
CA CYS A 913 31.24 0.11 26.34
C CYS A 913 32.64 -0.37 25.98
N ALA A 914 33.67 0.48 26.12
CA ALA A 914 35.05 0.07 25.92
C ALA A 914 35.58 -0.80 27.08
N VAL A 915 34.90 -0.81 28.23
CA VAL A 915 35.26 -1.65 29.37
C VAL A 915 34.50 -2.98 29.26
N PRO A 916 35.17 -4.15 29.24
CA PRO A 916 34.47 -5.43 29.20
C PRO A 916 33.45 -5.58 30.34
N GLY A 917 32.22 -5.97 29.99
CA GLY A 917 31.15 -6.25 30.96
C GLY A 917 30.29 -5.05 31.39
N THR A 918 30.62 -3.82 30.99
CA THR A 918 29.78 -2.63 31.24
C THR A 918 28.61 -2.50 30.27
N CYS A 919 28.61 -3.22 29.15
CA CYS A 919 27.51 -3.24 28.20
C CYS A 919 26.95 -4.67 28.08
N GLN A 920 25.64 -4.79 28.17
CA GLN A 920 24.92 -6.07 28.15
C GLN A 920 23.76 -6.02 27.17
N LEU A 921 23.57 -7.12 26.45
CA LEU A 921 22.31 -7.39 25.77
C LEU A 921 21.38 -8.13 26.72
N ILE A 922 20.11 -7.76 26.68
CA ILE A 922 19.05 -8.34 27.47
C ILE A 922 18.00 -8.84 26.48
N ASP A 923 17.65 -10.12 26.57
CA ASP A 923 16.46 -10.64 25.92
C ASP A 923 15.26 -10.30 26.83
N PRO A 924 14.36 -9.38 26.43
CA PRO A 924 13.25 -8.94 27.27
C PRO A 924 12.23 -10.06 27.54
N MET A 925 12.26 -11.14 26.74
CA MET A 925 11.33 -12.26 26.85
C MET A 925 11.79 -13.29 27.86
N THR A 926 13.10 -13.55 27.92
CA THR A 926 13.70 -14.58 28.79
C THR A 926 14.46 -14.00 29.98
N ARG A 927 14.70 -12.69 29.99
CA ARG A 927 15.62 -11.97 30.88
C ARG A 927 17.06 -12.50 30.87
N ARG A 928 17.43 -13.32 29.89
CA ARG A 928 18.82 -13.74 29.71
C ARG A 928 19.65 -12.52 29.33
N THR A 929 20.87 -12.45 29.86
CA THR A 929 21.81 -11.38 29.56
C THR A 929 23.08 -11.95 28.92
N TRP A 930 23.65 -11.20 27.98
CA TRP A 930 24.92 -11.53 27.35
C TRP A 930 25.85 -10.32 27.43
N PRO A 931 27.10 -10.48 27.90
CA PRO A 931 28.07 -9.40 27.87
C PRO A 931 28.40 -9.04 26.42
N VAL A 932 28.55 -7.75 26.14
CA VAL A 932 29.07 -7.29 24.85
C VAL A 932 30.59 -7.30 24.90
N GLY A 933 31.21 -8.05 24.00
CA GLY A 933 32.67 -8.11 23.84
C GLY A 933 33.16 -7.15 22.75
N THR A 934 34.41 -6.68 22.91
CA THR A 934 35.16 -6.03 21.83
C THR A 934 35.80 -7.11 20.96
N GLU A 935 35.57 -7.10 19.64
CA GLU A 935 36.42 -7.90 18.73
C GLU A 935 37.82 -7.26 18.71
N GLY A 936 38.81 -7.96 19.25
CA GLY A 936 40.22 -7.55 19.23
C GLY A 936 40.81 -7.36 20.62
N ASP A 937 41.37 -8.44 21.17
CA ASP A 937 42.77 -8.47 21.63
C ASP A 937 43.48 -9.60 20.87
#